data_AF-A0ABD6QNJ5-F1
#
_entry.id   AF-A0ABD6QNJ5-F1
#
_cell.length_a   1.000
_cell.length_b   1.000
_cell.length_c   1.000
_cell.angle_alpha   90.00
_cell.angle_beta   90.00
_cell.angle_gamma   90.00
#
_symmetry.space_group_name_H-M   'P 1'
#
loop_
_entity.id
_entity.type
_entity.pdbx_description
1 polymer ?
#
loop_
_entity_poly.entity_id
_entity_poly.type
_entity_poly.pdbx_seq_one_letter_code
_entity_poly.pdbx_strand_id
1 'polypeptide(L)'
;MGALAVALGIGVAVANGTAIASADTGGSDSSGTHSKATHSKAKDGPKTVGSPQEKGPRKPSSSGPQKLSERVSEVTAKVEAALGGSKLGPRRSAATSTDRTPNSRDSKASAKPAIATEVSRAITKVTDATRNRQATLDNRPTADTTDTTEAAAPLETLTVVTKKVTKDVVDQLIPVSAPRVQAPAPQPIPEMVAAVTERLKPLLPERPVSPIQDIGLAALMSWSRRGTPQGLVPIGRVNTPEATSQVTPQLTSAVSTQATSTLATEDQLAAEQQVSQIVNTPIVQLAKVVLMAAWYVEAAKNFASVGGPDFKNLSQLNEAATEFANQSATEFLLLNSNDPKLLLQVNPPHSWNGQDAGGTRIWYDNPDTVYRFTGINGASTYKIEGKVAGYDPADPSTHPTSANANFSVLTGINGVTAANLNGEELSIRDDGTFTIVVSPDAAPANPEKGMNYIQSPANSTILATRNTLGDWNTETPMTLTIEKTAGPPSSLFSQIGGFAIPVIGEAVVKNPLLMSLVSIVPAFDKAPLLLSSTETALLMLVTGINGENTYMSVATATGQPNVLSQPQHNAQFLSTQLQSAGYFQLKDDEAMIITVDPGDAEYFVVPVTNDWTITNDTRNQQTSLNNSQAIKNADGTYTIVVSKNDPGVANWVSTGGLNQGTISMRFQGVDPDAPNNPTVTTRVVKLSEVEGIVSDPSDPNYNPEQLNYDRDQQIAERQAGYDRRYTV
;
A
#
# COMPACT_ATOMS: atom_id res chain seq x y z
N MET A 1 7.22 10.39 -15.32
CA MET A 1 6.15 9.39 -15.50
C MET A 1 6.46 8.14 -14.66
N GLY A 2 7.36 7.23 -15.07
CA GLY A 2 7.66 5.97 -14.33
C GLY A 2 8.29 6.06 -12.92
N ALA A 3 8.37 7.23 -12.30
CA ALA A 3 8.84 7.42 -10.92
C ALA A 3 7.70 7.74 -9.93
N LEU A 4 6.48 7.90 -10.43
CA LEU A 4 5.26 8.13 -9.66
C LEU A 4 4.68 6.81 -9.10
N ALA A 5 4.78 5.79 -9.94
CA ALA A 5 4.28 4.43 -9.83
C ALA A 5 4.93 3.56 -8.73
N VAL A 6 5.49 4.16 -7.67
CA VAL A 6 6.31 3.43 -6.70
C VAL A 6 6.05 3.87 -5.25
N ALA A 7 5.60 5.11 -5.01
CA ALA A 7 5.54 5.71 -3.68
C ALA A 7 4.44 5.21 -2.74
N LEU A 8 3.62 4.26 -3.20
CA LEU A 8 2.43 3.77 -2.50
C LEU A 8 2.52 2.27 -2.17
N GLY A 9 3.54 1.57 -2.68
CA GLY A 9 3.77 0.16 -2.42
C GLY A 9 4.38 -0.11 -1.04
N ILE A 10 3.50 -0.40 -0.06
CA ILE A 10 3.79 -1.01 1.24
C ILE A 10 4.81 -2.16 1.07
N GLY A 11 6.08 -1.95 1.44
CA GLY A 11 7.16 -2.92 1.23
C GLY A 11 7.71 -3.53 2.52
N VAL A 12 8.11 -4.81 2.47
CA VAL A 12 8.92 -5.50 3.50
C VAL A 12 10.36 -5.65 3.01
N ALA A 13 11.34 -5.65 3.92
CA ALA A 13 12.72 -6.05 3.67
C ALA A 13 13.09 -7.28 4.50
N VAL A 14 13.67 -8.29 3.86
CA VAL A 14 14.20 -9.50 4.51
C VAL A 14 15.52 -9.16 5.23
N ALA A 15 15.54 -9.33 6.56
CA ALA A 15 16.72 -9.06 7.38
C ALA A 15 17.73 -10.21 7.31
N ASN A 16 18.90 -9.96 6.71
CA ASN A 16 20.05 -10.87 6.77
C ASN A 16 21.05 -10.43 7.86
N GLY A 17 21.08 -11.15 8.98
CA GLY A 17 22.28 -11.29 9.81
C GLY A 17 22.50 -10.26 10.92
N THR A 18 22.82 -10.78 12.10
CA THR A 18 23.12 -10.06 13.35
C THR A 18 24.36 -9.16 13.29
N ALA A 19 24.26 -7.94 13.84
CA ALA A 19 25.40 -7.15 14.29
C ALA A 19 25.06 -6.40 15.58
N ILE A 20 25.87 -6.59 16.63
CA ILE A 20 25.70 -5.97 17.95
C ILE A 20 26.31 -4.55 17.92
N ALA A 21 25.53 -3.55 18.34
CA ALA A 21 26.04 -2.20 18.60
C ALA A 21 26.03 -1.92 20.10
N SER A 22 27.18 -1.52 20.65
CA SER A 22 27.27 -1.06 22.05
C SER A 22 26.91 0.42 22.13
N ALA A 23 26.04 0.77 23.08
CA ALA A 23 25.84 2.15 23.46
C ALA A 23 27.06 2.68 24.21
N ASP A 24 27.37 3.97 24.03
CA ASP A 24 28.29 4.69 24.91
C ASP A 24 27.69 6.05 25.27
N THR A 25 27.91 6.47 26.52
CA THR A 25 27.11 7.50 27.20
C THR A 25 27.87 8.79 27.47
N GLY A 26 27.16 9.92 27.39
CA GLY A 26 27.64 11.23 27.86
C GLY A 26 27.15 12.35 26.94
N GLY A 27 26.79 13.53 27.43
CA GLY A 27 26.94 14.06 28.78
C GLY A 27 26.99 15.59 28.65
N SER A 28 26.13 16.29 29.36
CA SER A 28 25.94 17.74 29.25
C SER A 28 27.22 18.56 29.43
N ASP A 29 27.34 19.71 28.74
CA ASP A 29 27.54 20.95 29.50
C ASP A 29 27.09 22.23 28.77
N SER A 30 27.17 23.34 29.50
CA SER A 30 26.36 24.56 29.34
C SER A 30 27.18 25.84 29.11
N SER A 31 26.50 26.99 29.09
CA SER A 31 27.01 28.38 28.93
C SER A 31 27.42 28.80 27.51
N GLY A 32 27.36 30.08 27.13
CA GLY A 32 26.90 31.25 27.88
C GLY A 32 26.75 32.50 27.00
N THR A 33 25.86 33.39 27.43
CA THR A 33 25.54 34.72 26.87
C THR A 33 26.71 35.53 26.30
N HIS A 34 26.46 36.27 25.21
CA HIS A 34 26.82 37.69 25.18
C HIS A 34 25.87 38.55 24.34
N SER A 35 25.48 39.68 24.90
CA SER A 35 24.56 40.67 24.34
C SER A 35 25.29 41.85 23.71
N LYS A 36 24.70 42.44 22.65
CA LYS A 36 24.87 43.87 22.35
C LYS A 36 23.75 44.41 21.45
N ALA A 37 22.96 45.33 21.98
CA ALA A 37 22.07 46.18 21.20
C ALA A 37 22.72 47.56 21.00
N THR A 38 22.47 48.21 19.87
CA THR A 38 22.21 49.67 19.77
C THR A 38 21.73 50.06 18.37
N HIS A 39 20.52 50.63 18.30
CA HIS A 39 20.08 51.82 17.56
C HIS A 39 20.78 52.21 16.22
N SER A 40 20.05 52.64 15.17
CA SER A 40 19.12 53.79 15.26
C SER A 40 18.30 54.09 13.99
N LYS A 41 17.16 54.78 14.23
CA LYS A 41 16.44 55.76 13.38
C LYS A 41 15.76 55.33 12.06
N ALA A 42 14.45 55.58 12.04
CA ALA A 42 13.55 55.56 10.89
C ALA A 42 13.59 56.85 10.05
N LYS A 43 12.92 56.81 8.88
CA LYS A 43 12.19 57.96 8.32
C LYS A 43 11.11 57.51 7.31
N ASP A 44 9.91 58.07 7.46
CA ASP A 44 8.75 57.89 6.57
C ASP A 44 8.86 58.67 5.24
N GLY A 45 8.05 58.29 4.24
CA GLY A 45 7.83 59.11 3.02
C GLY A 45 7.21 58.33 1.84
N PRO A 46 6.00 58.63 1.33
CA PRO A 46 5.21 57.62 0.61
C PRO A 46 4.71 57.97 -0.81
N LYS A 47 4.06 56.97 -1.45
CA LYS A 47 3.11 57.00 -2.58
C LYS A 47 3.62 57.28 -4.01
N THR A 48 3.24 56.38 -4.92
CA THR A 48 2.37 56.70 -6.08
C THR A 48 1.58 55.47 -6.55
N VAL A 49 0.40 55.70 -7.12
CA VAL A 49 -0.52 54.69 -7.66
C VAL A 49 -0.66 54.92 -9.17
N GLY A 50 -0.80 53.84 -9.96
CA GLY A 50 -1.19 53.89 -11.38
C GLY A 50 -2.04 52.67 -11.73
N SER A 51 -3.18 52.88 -12.38
CA SER A 51 -4.16 51.84 -12.75
C SER A 51 -4.37 51.81 -14.29
N PRO A 52 -5.41 51.17 -14.87
CA PRO A 52 -5.24 50.05 -15.78
C PRO A 52 -5.57 50.37 -17.26
N GLN A 53 -5.45 49.38 -18.16
CA GLN A 53 -5.99 49.46 -19.52
C GLN A 53 -6.87 48.25 -19.90
N GLU A 54 -7.86 48.52 -20.75
CA GLU A 54 -8.96 47.62 -21.12
C GLU A 54 -8.76 46.89 -22.49
N LYS A 55 -9.82 46.19 -22.93
CA LYS A 55 -9.84 45.04 -23.86
C LYS A 55 -9.94 45.38 -25.36
N GLY A 56 -9.54 44.41 -26.18
CA GLY A 56 -9.88 44.25 -27.61
C GLY A 56 -10.31 42.80 -27.96
N PRO A 57 -10.94 42.54 -29.13
CA PRO A 57 -11.96 41.46 -29.26
C PRO A 57 -11.50 40.05 -29.70
N ARG A 58 -12.44 39.08 -29.57
CA ARG A 58 -12.32 37.61 -29.71
C ARG A 58 -12.08 37.08 -31.14
N LYS A 59 -11.52 35.85 -31.22
CA LYS A 59 -11.78 34.82 -32.25
C LYS A 59 -12.05 33.44 -31.59
N PRO A 60 -12.75 32.48 -32.25
CA PRO A 60 -13.29 31.27 -31.60
C PRO A 60 -12.49 29.97 -31.84
N SER A 61 -12.80 28.93 -31.04
CA SER A 61 -12.36 27.51 -31.10
C SER A 61 -10.86 27.26 -30.81
N SER A 62 -10.42 26.22 -30.09
CA SER A 62 -10.79 24.80 -30.15
C SER A 62 -10.80 24.09 -28.79
N SER A 63 -11.41 22.92 -28.71
CA SER A 63 -11.40 22.00 -27.56
C SER A 63 -10.91 20.63 -28.02
N GLY A 64 -9.76 20.16 -27.55
CA GLY A 64 -9.20 18.88 -27.97
C GLY A 64 -7.73 18.65 -27.59
N PRO A 65 -7.15 17.49 -27.96
CA PRO A 65 -5.84 17.01 -27.49
C PRO A 65 -4.65 17.94 -27.76
N GLN A 66 -4.71 18.77 -28.80
CA GLN A 66 -3.63 19.71 -29.15
C GLN A 66 -3.27 20.67 -28.00
N LYS A 67 -4.25 21.11 -27.21
CA LYS A 67 -3.99 21.95 -26.02
C LYS A 67 -3.22 21.22 -24.91
N LEU A 68 -3.30 19.90 -24.84
CA LEU A 68 -2.53 19.12 -23.88
C LEU A 68 -1.07 19.01 -24.32
N SER A 69 -0.83 18.68 -25.60
CA SER A 69 0.53 18.65 -26.16
C SER A 69 1.22 20.01 -26.10
N GLU A 70 0.52 21.10 -26.46
CA GLU A 70 1.07 22.46 -26.37
C GLU A 70 1.43 22.83 -24.93
N ARG A 71 0.56 22.56 -23.95
CA ARG A 71 0.82 22.86 -22.54
C ARG A 71 1.98 22.05 -21.97
N VAL A 72 2.07 20.75 -22.29
CA VAL A 72 3.18 19.90 -21.84
C VAL A 72 4.51 20.38 -22.45
N SER A 73 4.52 20.73 -23.74
CA SER A 73 5.71 21.30 -24.39
C SER A 73 6.12 22.65 -23.79
N GLU A 74 5.15 23.54 -23.48
CA GLU A 74 5.41 24.85 -22.87
C GLU A 74 5.98 24.74 -21.46
N VAL A 75 5.49 23.77 -20.65
CA VAL A 75 6.03 23.49 -19.31
C VAL A 75 7.46 22.95 -19.40
N THR A 76 7.72 21.99 -20.28
CA THR A 76 9.07 21.42 -20.49
C THR A 76 10.06 22.51 -20.90
N ALA A 77 9.72 23.36 -21.86
CA ALA A 77 10.57 24.47 -22.30
C ALA A 77 10.87 25.49 -21.18
N LYS A 78 9.90 25.77 -20.29
CA LYS A 78 10.11 26.68 -19.14
C LYS A 78 11.00 26.04 -18.06
N VAL A 79 10.88 24.74 -17.83
CA VAL A 79 11.76 23.99 -16.91
C VAL A 79 13.19 23.95 -17.45
N GLU A 80 13.39 23.63 -18.73
CA GLU A 80 14.72 23.65 -19.36
C GLU A 80 15.35 25.05 -19.35
N ALA A 81 14.57 26.11 -19.62
CA ALA A 81 15.05 27.49 -19.55
C ALA A 81 15.46 27.91 -18.11
N ALA A 82 14.73 27.45 -17.09
CA ALA A 82 15.07 27.71 -15.68
C ALA A 82 16.33 26.95 -15.23
N LEU A 83 16.55 25.73 -15.76
CA LEU A 83 17.72 24.90 -15.44
C LEU A 83 18.97 25.28 -16.26
N GLY A 84 18.81 25.90 -17.43
CA GLY A 84 19.92 26.34 -18.30
C GLY A 84 20.67 27.59 -17.83
N GLY A 85 20.22 28.23 -16.74
CA GLY A 85 20.65 29.55 -16.27
C GLY A 85 22.04 29.68 -15.64
N SER A 86 23.05 28.89 -16.05
CA SER A 86 24.43 29.09 -15.59
C SER A 86 25.51 28.72 -16.63
N LYS A 87 25.96 29.71 -17.43
CA LYS A 87 27.28 29.67 -18.08
C LYS A 87 27.99 31.02 -17.98
N LEU A 88 29.23 30.99 -17.51
CA LEU A 88 30.11 32.15 -17.39
C LEU A 88 30.52 32.67 -18.77
N GLY A 89 30.57 34.00 -18.91
CA GLY A 89 31.21 34.67 -20.05
C GLY A 89 32.75 34.63 -19.98
N PRO A 90 33.46 34.71 -21.12
CA PRO A 90 34.90 34.51 -21.17
C PRO A 90 35.67 35.76 -20.72
N ARG A 91 36.78 35.55 -19.98
CA ARG A 91 37.78 36.61 -19.74
C ARG A 91 39.16 36.18 -20.24
N ARG A 92 39.84 37.15 -20.85
CA ARG A 92 41.12 37.01 -21.56
C ARG A 92 42.29 36.68 -20.63
N SER A 93 43.25 35.93 -21.15
CA SER A 93 44.59 35.78 -20.59
C SER A 93 45.39 37.09 -20.71
N ALA A 94 46.13 37.44 -19.66
CA ALA A 94 47.29 38.33 -19.72
C ALA A 94 48.26 37.92 -18.61
N ALA A 95 49.55 37.87 -18.92
CA ALA A 95 50.59 37.41 -18.00
C ALA A 95 51.31 38.57 -17.32
N THR A 96 51.70 38.39 -16.05
CA THR A 96 52.89 39.03 -15.48
C THR A 96 53.44 38.24 -14.29
N SER A 97 54.69 38.52 -13.92
CA SER A 97 55.58 37.70 -13.11
C SER A 97 55.87 38.33 -11.72
N THR A 98 56.48 37.53 -10.82
CA THR A 98 57.11 37.91 -9.53
C THR A 98 56.16 38.43 -8.42
N ASP A 99 56.39 38.17 -7.12
CA ASP A 99 57.67 37.93 -6.44
C ASP A 99 57.63 36.93 -5.24
N ARG A 100 58.75 36.83 -4.51
CA ARG A 100 59.26 35.73 -3.65
C ARG A 100 58.83 35.67 -2.15
N THR A 101 58.75 34.43 -1.65
CA THR A 101 59.35 33.77 -0.42
C THR A 101 59.84 34.64 0.76
N PRO A 102 59.93 34.16 2.05
CA PRO A 102 60.40 32.81 2.46
C PRO A 102 59.74 32.28 3.78
N ASN A 103 60.22 31.34 4.62
CA ASN A 103 61.44 30.52 4.71
C ASN A 103 61.19 29.33 5.69
N SER A 104 61.83 28.17 5.50
CA SER A 104 62.33 27.32 6.62
C SER A 104 63.10 26.10 6.11
N ARG A 105 64.27 25.82 6.68
CA ARG A 105 65.04 24.59 6.43
C ARG A 105 65.88 24.20 7.66
N ASP A 106 66.24 22.91 7.69
CA ASP A 106 67.44 22.31 8.31
C ASP A 106 67.47 21.92 9.82
N SER A 107 67.08 20.65 10.04
CA SER A 107 67.98 19.55 10.49
C SER A 107 68.44 19.38 11.96
N LYS A 108 68.26 18.18 12.55
CA LYS A 108 69.31 17.13 12.81
C LYS A 108 68.94 16.09 13.90
N ALA A 109 69.52 14.87 13.74
CA ALA A 109 69.88 13.87 14.78
C ALA A 109 68.76 13.16 15.60
N SER A 110 68.95 11.98 16.24
CA SER A 110 69.79 10.78 15.97
C SER A 110 69.41 9.60 16.92
N ALA A 111 69.81 8.36 16.55
CA ALA A 111 69.98 7.15 17.39
C ALA A 111 68.77 6.22 17.80
N LYS A 112 69.12 4.93 17.97
CA LYS A 112 68.38 3.69 18.35
C LYS A 112 68.67 3.34 19.84
N PRO A 113 68.16 2.26 20.53
CA PRO A 113 67.70 0.89 20.10
C PRO A 113 66.49 0.32 20.91
N ALA A 114 66.29 -1.00 21.13
CA ALA A 114 65.91 -2.12 20.22
C ALA A 114 65.54 -3.40 21.01
N ILE A 115 64.55 -4.20 20.58
CA ILE A 115 64.23 -5.61 20.97
C ILE A 115 63.52 -6.24 19.73
N ALA A 116 64.12 -7.14 18.92
CA ALA A 116 64.20 -8.63 19.03
C ALA A 116 62.82 -9.35 18.93
N THR A 117 62.57 -10.45 18.18
CA THR A 117 63.35 -11.36 17.28
C THR A 117 62.33 -12.18 16.43
N GLU A 118 62.31 -12.10 15.08
CA GLU A 118 62.92 -13.02 14.06
C GLU A 118 62.23 -14.39 13.83
N VAL A 119 61.96 -14.77 12.55
CA VAL A 119 62.13 -16.11 11.91
C VAL A 119 62.05 -15.91 10.36
N SER A 120 62.69 -16.79 9.55
CA SER A 120 63.11 -16.54 8.14
C SER A 120 62.71 -17.63 7.10
N ARG A 121 63.00 -17.37 5.79
CA ARG A 121 63.05 -18.29 4.60
C ARG A 121 61.66 -18.71 4.04
N ALA A 122 61.40 -19.14 2.79
CA ALA A 122 62.15 -19.53 1.56
C ALA A 122 61.16 -19.53 0.32
N ILE A 123 61.48 -19.68 -1.00
CA ILE A 123 62.72 -19.60 -1.80
C ILE A 123 62.46 -19.41 -3.35
N THR A 124 63.54 -19.11 -4.10
CA THR A 124 63.86 -19.09 -5.57
C THR A 124 63.33 -20.22 -6.52
N LYS A 125 63.33 -20.20 -7.89
CA LYS A 125 63.74 -19.30 -9.04
C LYS A 125 63.49 -20.00 -10.43
N VAL A 126 63.92 -19.40 -11.57
CA VAL A 126 64.27 -20.02 -12.92
C VAL A 126 63.08 -20.09 -13.95
N THR A 127 63.10 -19.70 -15.25
CA THR A 127 64.09 -19.14 -16.25
C THR A 127 63.44 -18.35 -17.43
N ASP A 128 64.28 -17.66 -18.25
CA ASP A 128 64.08 -17.17 -19.65
C ASP A 128 63.43 -18.21 -20.63
N ALA A 129 62.93 -17.92 -21.86
CA ALA A 129 63.54 -17.13 -22.95
C ALA A 129 62.68 -16.89 -24.23
N THR A 130 62.80 -15.67 -24.80
CA THR A 130 62.86 -15.27 -26.25
C THR A 130 61.81 -15.60 -27.35
N ARG A 131 61.37 -14.50 -28.02
CA ARG A 131 61.24 -14.26 -29.51
C ARG A 131 60.15 -15.04 -30.29
N ASN A 132 59.52 -14.53 -31.38
CA ASN A 132 59.95 -13.48 -32.34
C ASN A 132 58.78 -12.86 -33.17
N ARG A 133 58.87 -11.54 -33.45
CA ARG A 133 58.55 -10.79 -34.71
C ARG A 133 57.13 -10.64 -35.33
N GLN A 134 56.78 -9.34 -35.50
CA GLN A 134 56.30 -8.64 -36.72
C GLN A 134 54.89 -8.95 -37.28
N ALA A 135 54.14 -8.00 -37.87
CA ALA A 135 54.50 -6.67 -38.38
C ALA A 135 53.43 -5.57 -38.14
N THR A 136 53.88 -4.31 -38.24
CA THR A 136 53.09 -3.06 -38.27
C THR A 136 52.45 -2.76 -39.63
N LEU A 137 51.33 -2.03 -39.65
CA LEU A 137 51.15 -0.87 -40.54
C LEU A 137 49.93 -0.01 -40.16
N ASP A 138 50.15 1.31 -40.05
CA ASP A 138 49.14 2.36 -39.86
C ASP A 138 48.32 2.63 -41.14
N ASN A 139 47.10 3.20 -40.99
CA ASN A 139 46.82 4.56 -41.44
C ASN A 139 45.37 5.04 -41.15
N ARG A 140 45.27 6.32 -40.76
CA ARG A 140 44.08 7.21 -40.69
C ARG A 140 44.23 8.29 -41.80
N PRO A 141 43.40 9.35 -41.92
CA PRO A 141 41.93 9.52 -41.77
C PRO A 141 41.28 10.39 -42.90
N THR A 142 39.93 10.51 -42.97
CA THR A 142 39.11 11.70 -43.39
C THR A 142 37.60 11.36 -43.28
N ALA A 143 36.71 12.17 -42.67
CA ALA A 143 35.88 13.29 -43.22
C ALA A 143 34.89 12.86 -44.35
N ASP A 144 33.60 13.24 -44.41
CA ASP A 144 32.95 14.50 -43.98
C ASP A 144 31.39 14.46 -43.84
N THR A 145 30.77 15.52 -43.29
CA THR A 145 29.38 16.09 -43.42
C THR A 145 28.05 15.32 -43.14
N THR A 146 27.34 15.83 -42.11
CA THR A 146 25.90 16.23 -41.98
C THR A 146 24.75 15.68 -42.85
N ASP A 147 23.62 15.33 -42.21
CA ASP A 147 22.30 15.98 -42.47
C ASP A 147 21.32 15.88 -41.25
N THR A 148 20.21 16.62 -41.28
CA THR A 148 19.31 16.89 -40.12
C THR A 148 17.87 16.32 -40.22
N THR A 149 17.34 15.91 -39.06
CA THR A 149 15.91 15.88 -38.64
C THR A 149 14.83 15.24 -39.53
N GLU A 150 14.14 14.24 -38.97
CA GLU A 150 12.67 14.13 -39.12
C GLU A 150 12.04 13.64 -37.80
N ALA A 151 10.81 14.07 -37.50
CA ALA A 151 10.15 13.86 -36.21
C ALA A 151 9.06 12.78 -36.27
N ALA A 152 9.10 11.83 -35.34
CA ALA A 152 8.09 10.76 -35.20
C ALA A 152 7.23 10.96 -33.92
N ALA A 153 5.96 10.55 -34.00
CA ALA A 153 4.91 10.91 -33.04
C ALA A 153 4.90 10.05 -31.75
N PRO A 154 4.23 10.49 -30.66
CA PRO A 154 4.39 9.92 -29.31
C PRO A 154 3.99 8.44 -29.10
N LEU A 155 3.24 7.82 -30.02
CA LEU A 155 2.78 6.42 -29.87
C LEU A 155 3.86 5.38 -30.20
N GLU A 156 4.78 5.67 -31.12
CA GLU A 156 5.88 4.74 -31.38
C GLU A 156 6.87 4.73 -30.22
N THR A 157 7.10 5.88 -29.58
CA THR A 157 7.97 5.98 -28.40
C THR A 157 7.47 5.10 -27.26
N LEU A 158 6.16 5.05 -27.00
CA LEU A 158 5.58 4.14 -25.99
C LEU A 158 5.82 2.68 -26.35
N THR A 159 5.62 2.31 -27.62
CA THR A 159 5.79 0.94 -28.11
C THR A 159 7.26 0.48 -28.08
N VAL A 160 8.19 1.38 -28.40
CA VAL A 160 9.64 1.14 -28.35
C VAL A 160 10.15 1.09 -26.91
N VAL A 161 9.68 1.97 -26.02
CA VAL A 161 10.04 1.94 -24.59
C VAL A 161 9.48 0.68 -23.93
N THR A 162 8.22 0.31 -24.20
CA THR A 162 7.65 -0.95 -23.70
C THR A 162 8.46 -2.15 -24.18
N LYS A 163 8.72 -2.27 -25.50
CA LYS A 163 9.57 -3.36 -26.03
C LYS A 163 10.97 -3.37 -25.41
N LYS A 164 11.57 -2.22 -25.15
CA LYS A 164 12.91 -2.13 -24.58
C LYS A 164 12.93 -2.52 -23.10
N VAL A 165 11.97 -2.03 -22.31
CA VAL A 165 11.83 -2.42 -20.89
C VAL A 165 11.49 -3.91 -20.76
N THR A 166 10.55 -4.43 -21.55
CA THR A 166 10.24 -5.87 -21.58
C THR A 166 11.47 -6.68 -22.00
N LYS A 167 12.28 -6.21 -22.96
CA LYS A 167 13.51 -6.90 -23.37
C LYS A 167 14.60 -6.86 -22.29
N ASP A 168 14.86 -5.70 -21.69
CA ASP A 168 15.88 -5.55 -20.65
C ASP A 168 15.50 -6.35 -19.38
N VAL A 169 14.20 -6.48 -19.06
CA VAL A 169 13.69 -7.35 -17.99
C VAL A 169 13.86 -8.84 -18.34
N VAL A 170 13.49 -9.26 -19.55
CA VAL A 170 13.65 -10.66 -20.00
C VAL A 170 15.13 -11.08 -20.07
N ASP A 171 16.01 -10.21 -20.55
CA ASP A 171 17.45 -10.50 -20.66
C ASP A 171 18.16 -10.50 -19.29
N GLN A 172 17.57 -9.90 -18.24
CA GLN A 172 18.11 -9.92 -16.85
C GLN A 172 17.57 -11.07 -15.98
N LEU A 173 16.41 -11.65 -16.32
CA LEU A 173 15.76 -12.71 -15.53
C LEU A 173 16.29 -14.13 -15.81
N ILE A 174 17.20 -14.32 -16.78
CA ILE A 174 17.74 -15.64 -17.16
C ILE A 174 19.27 -15.67 -17.01
N PRO A 175 19.82 -16.23 -15.92
CA PRO A 175 21.27 -16.37 -15.76
C PRO A 175 21.83 -17.49 -16.65
N VAL A 176 22.87 -17.17 -17.42
CA VAL A 176 23.57 -18.12 -18.30
C VAL A 176 24.28 -19.19 -17.47
N SER A 177 23.71 -20.40 -17.43
CA SER A 177 24.30 -21.56 -16.74
C SER A 177 25.10 -22.46 -17.70
N ALA A 178 26.28 -22.90 -17.24
CA ALA A 178 27.16 -23.81 -17.98
C ALA A 178 26.58 -25.24 -18.08
N PRO A 179 26.99 -26.06 -19.05
CA PRO A 179 26.14 -27.15 -19.56
C PRO A 179 26.26 -28.47 -18.78
N ARG A 180 25.12 -29.10 -18.45
CA ARG A 180 25.08 -30.56 -18.25
C ARG A 180 23.74 -31.21 -18.62
N VAL A 181 23.81 -32.14 -19.59
CA VAL A 181 22.90 -33.28 -19.89
C VAL A 181 21.40 -32.97 -20.07
N GLN A 182 21.06 -32.63 -21.33
CA GLN A 182 19.88 -33.06 -22.09
C GLN A 182 18.53 -33.21 -21.35
N ALA A 183 17.90 -32.06 -21.06
CA ALA A 183 16.45 -31.96 -20.87
C ALA A 183 15.70 -32.01 -22.24
N PRO A 184 14.38 -32.33 -22.28
CA PRO A 184 13.60 -32.33 -23.52
C PRO A 184 13.53 -30.94 -24.19
N ALA A 185 13.17 -30.92 -25.47
CA ALA A 185 13.32 -29.75 -26.34
C ALA A 185 12.60 -28.49 -25.80
N PRO A 186 13.28 -27.32 -25.77
CA PRO A 186 12.67 -26.08 -25.31
C PRO A 186 11.64 -25.59 -26.33
N GLN A 187 10.40 -25.35 -25.90
CA GLN A 187 9.42 -24.62 -26.69
C GLN A 187 9.58 -23.11 -26.49
N PRO A 188 9.46 -22.30 -27.55
CA PRO A 188 9.59 -20.85 -27.47
C PRO A 188 8.46 -20.24 -26.63
N ILE A 189 8.80 -19.24 -25.81
CA ILE A 189 7.92 -18.55 -24.85
C ILE A 189 6.52 -18.19 -25.43
N PRO A 190 6.35 -17.75 -26.70
CA PRO A 190 5.04 -17.50 -27.28
C PRO A 190 4.09 -18.71 -27.32
N GLU A 191 4.59 -19.93 -27.52
CA GLU A 191 3.77 -21.15 -27.47
C GLU A 191 3.33 -21.46 -26.03
N MET A 192 4.18 -21.17 -25.04
CA MET A 192 3.84 -21.37 -23.63
C MET A 192 2.76 -20.38 -23.16
N VAL A 193 2.84 -19.11 -23.58
CA VAL A 193 1.80 -18.10 -23.35
C VAL A 193 0.49 -18.46 -24.08
N ALA A 194 0.57 -18.95 -25.32
CA ALA A 194 -0.60 -19.44 -26.04
C ALA A 194 -1.24 -20.65 -25.35
N ALA A 195 -0.46 -21.61 -24.87
CA ALA A 195 -0.94 -22.80 -24.17
C ALA A 195 -1.59 -22.47 -22.82
N VAL A 196 -1.08 -21.49 -22.07
CA VAL A 196 -1.73 -20.96 -20.86
C VAL A 196 -3.05 -20.26 -21.22
N THR A 197 -3.06 -19.42 -22.26
CA THR A 197 -4.28 -18.74 -22.74
C THR A 197 -5.34 -19.74 -23.22
N GLU A 198 -4.92 -20.88 -23.79
CA GLU A 198 -5.81 -21.94 -24.24
C GLU A 198 -6.35 -22.80 -23.10
N ARG A 199 -5.53 -23.11 -22.09
CA ARG A 199 -5.97 -23.80 -20.86
C ARG A 199 -6.91 -22.98 -19.98
N LEU A 200 -6.91 -21.65 -20.12
CA LEU A 200 -7.79 -20.73 -19.42
C LEU A 200 -9.09 -20.41 -20.18
N LYS A 201 -9.36 -21.04 -21.33
CA LYS A 201 -10.67 -20.95 -22.00
C LYS A 201 -11.72 -21.70 -21.17
N PRO A 202 -12.87 -21.08 -20.82
CA PRO A 202 -13.94 -21.79 -20.14
C PRO A 202 -14.52 -22.87 -21.06
N LEU A 203 -14.52 -24.13 -20.59
CA LEU A 203 -15.22 -25.22 -21.26
C LEU A 203 -16.72 -25.02 -21.10
N LEU A 204 -17.39 -24.56 -22.16
CA LEU A 204 -18.84 -24.59 -22.26
C LEU A 204 -19.32 -26.06 -22.21
N PRO A 205 -20.20 -26.45 -21.28
CA PRO A 205 -20.71 -27.82 -21.22
C PRO A 205 -21.66 -28.09 -22.40
N GLU A 206 -21.26 -28.98 -23.32
CA GLU A 206 -22.14 -29.48 -24.37
C GLU A 206 -23.19 -30.45 -23.81
N ARG A 207 -24.30 -29.92 -23.28
CA ARG A 207 -25.71 -30.37 -23.48
C ARG A 207 -26.69 -29.69 -22.51
N PRO A 208 -27.98 -29.59 -22.88
CA PRO A 208 -28.86 -28.58 -22.31
C PRO A 208 -29.47 -28.97 -20.96
N VAL A 209 -29.56 -27.99 -20.06
CA VAL A 209 -30.48 -28.02 -18.91
C VAL A 209 -31.66 -27.08 -19.24
N SER A 210 -32.89 -27.53 -18.96
CA SER A 210 -34.13 -26.84 -19.39
C SER A 210 -34.39 -25.53 -18.61
N PRO A 211 -34.96 -24.48 -19.24
CA PRO A 211 -35.31 -23.22 -18.58
C PRO A 211 -36.73 -23.22 -17.96
N ILE A 212 -36.97 -22.25 -17.05
CA ILE A 212 -38.24 -21.55 -16.65
C ILE A 212 -38.00 -20.92 -15.25
N GLN A 213 -38.25 -19.64 -14.96
CA GLN A 213 -38.54 -18.46 -15.80
C GLN A 213 -38.37 -17.15 -15.00
N ASP A 214 -37.96 -16.06 -15.67
CA ASP A 214 -37.88 -14.69 -15.13
C ASP A 214 -39.25 -13.96 -15.04
N ILE A 215 -39.32 -12.96 -14.15
CA ILE A 215 -40.06 -11.70 -14.37
C ILE A 215 -39.22 -10.56 -13.75
N GLY A 216 -38.84 -9.48 -14.45
CA GLY A 216 -38.97 -9.20 -15.89
C GLY A 216 -38.53 -7.76 -16.22
N LEU A 217 -37.52 -7.61 -17.08
CA LEU A 217 -37.03 -6.30 -17.55
C LEU A 217 -37.71 -5.91 -18.88
N ALA A 218 -38.89 -5.27 -18.81
CA ALA A 218 -39.62 -4.81 -20.00
C ALA A 218 -40.52 -3.59 -19.74
N ALA A 219 -39.93 -2.45 -19.36
CA ALA A 219 -40.65 -1.18 -19.14
C ALA A 219 -39.99 0.04 -19.80
N LEU A 220 -39.30 -0.14 -20.94
CA LEU A 220 -38.85 0.95 -21.81
C LEU A 220 -39.15 0.61 -23.27
N MET A 221 -40.28 1.11 -23.78
CA MET A 221 -40.54 1.63 -25.15
C MET A 221 -42.03 1.54 -25.56
N SER A 222 -42.71 2.67 -25.39
CA SER A 222 -43.74 3.24 -26.29
C SER A 222 -45.15 2.64 -26.50
N TRP A 223 -46.13 3.38 -25.95
CA TRP A 223 -47.28 4.04 -26.64
C TRP A 223 -48.66 3.33 -26.84
N SER A 224 -49.67 3.99 -26.24
CA SER A 224 -50.97 4.39 -26.83
C SER A 224 -52.23 3.48 -26.81
N ARG A 225 -53.27 4.04 -26.15
CA ARG A 225 -54.74 4.04 -26.47
C ARG A 225 -55.64 2.83 -26.10
N ARG A 226 -56.45 3.07 -25.04
CA ARG A 226 -57.94 3.25 -25.07
C ARG A 226 -58.85 2.08 -25.51
N GLY A 227 -59.67 1.52 -24.59
CA GLY A 227 -60.93 0.85 -24.96
C GLY A 227 -61.52 -0.21 -23.99
N THR A 228 -62.44 0.20 -23.13
CA THR A 228 -63.51 -0.64 -22.49
C THR A 228 -64.63 -1.01 -23.51
N PRO A 229 -65.75 -1.75 -23.20
CA PRO A 229 -66.30 -2.24 -21.90
C PRO A 229 -66.95 -3.67 -21.90
N GLN A 230 -67.68 -3.99 -20.80
CA GLN A 230 -68.78 -4.98 -20.61
C GLN A 230 -68.40 -6.45 -20.30
N GLY A 231 -69.00 -7.15 -19.32
CA GLY A 231 -69.92 -6.75 -18.22
C GLY A 231 -71.00 -7.80 -17.89
N LEU A 232 -71.36 -7.99 -16.60
CA LEU A 232 -72.71 -8.37 -16.07
C LEU A 232 -72.68 -8.73 -14.56
N VAL A 233 -73.61 -8.17 -13.78
CA VAL A 233 -73.93 -8.50 -12.37
C VAL A 233 -75.43 -8.25 -12.14
N PRO A 234 -76.16 -9.07 -11.38
CA PRO A 234 -77.04 -8.55 -10.28
C PRO A 234 -77.24 -9.53 -9.08
N ILE A 235 -77.76 -9.21 -7.87
CA ILE A 235 -78.08 -7.97 -7.12
C ILE A 235 -78.37 -8.29 -5.62
N GLY A 236 -78.15 -7.32 -4.72
CA GLY A 236 -78.88 -7.12 -3.44
C GLY A 236 -78.09 -7.44 -2.15
N ARG A 237 -78.08 -6.64 -1.07
CA ARG A 237 -78.74 -5.38 -0.62
C ARG A 237 -77.84 -4.74 0.49
N VAL A 238 -77.95 -3.50 1.01
CA VAL A 238 -78.86 -2.33 0.84
C VAL A 238 -78.08 -1.00 1.06
N ASN A 239 -78.74 0.17 1.10
CA ASN A 239 -78.10 1.51 1.10
C ASN A 239 -77.79 2.17 2.48
N THR A 240 -76.83 3.10 2.37
CA THR A 240 -76.37 4.29 3.15
C THR A 240 -77.42 5.16 3.89
N PRO A 241 -77.08 6.13 4.79
CA PRO A 241 -76.10 7.24 4.55
C PRO A 241 -75.28 7.89 5.72
N GLU A 242 -74.33 8.74 5.29
CA GLU A 242 -73.80 9.99 5.89
C GLU A 242 -73.15 10.03 7.31
N ALA A 243 -71.86 10.42 7.35
CA ALA A 243 -71.33 11.51 8.19
C ALA A 243 -69.92 11.95 7.71
N THR A 244 -69.60 13.25 7.86
CA THR A 244 -68.34 13.86 7.38
C THR A 244 -67.29 13.99 8.48
N SER A 245 -66.01 13.88 8.08
CA SER A 245 -64.85 14.55 8.69
C SER A 245 -64.56 14.36 10.20
N GLN A 246 -63.62 13.47 10.53
CA GLN A 246 -62.59 13.77 11.52
C GLN A 246 -61.20 13.50 10.95
N VAL A 247 -60.29 14.46 11.16
CA VAL A 247 -58.88 14.35 10.78
C VAL A 247 -58.13 13.71 11.95
N THR A 248 -57.71 12.45 11.77
CA THR A 248 -56.69 11.85 12.63
C THR A 248 -55.33 12.13 11.97
N PRO A 249 -54.34 12.68 12.68
CA PRO A 249 -52.99 12.81 12.14
C PRO A 249 -52.45 11.41 11.88
N GLN A 250 -52.28 11.08 10.60
CA GLN A 250 -51.63 9.85 10.20
C GLN A 250 -50.20 9.89 10.74
N LEU A 251 -49.88 8.99 11.68
CA LEU A 251 -48.51 8.75 12.11
C LEU A 251 -47.68 8.51 10.85
N THR A 252 -46.85 9.49 10.51
CA THR A 252 -45.78 9.31 9.54
C THR A 252 -44.92 8.19 10.07
N SER A 253 -44.98 7.03 9.42
CA SER A 253 -44.06 5.93 9.68
C SER A 253 -42.66 6.53 9.73
N ALA A 254 -42.01 6.45 10.88
CA ALA A 254 -40.63 6.85 10.98
C ALA A 254 -39.86 6.00 9.96
N VAL A 255 -39.31 6.64 8.93
CA VAL A 255 -38.25 6.03 8.14
C VAL A 255 -37.17 5.72 9.15
N SER A 256 -36.98 4.44 9.47
CA SER A 256 -35.80 4.03 10.23
C SER A 256 -34.61 4.47 9.40
N THR A 257 -33.87 5.45 9.89
CA THR A 257 -32.58 5.84 9.31
C THR A 257 -31.67 4.62 9.44
N GLN A 258 -31.64 3.82 8.37
CA GLN A 258 -30.77 2.66 8.23
C GLN A 258 -29.35 3.17 8.44
N ALA A 259 -28.72 2.74 9.53
CA ALA A 259 -27.57 3.42 10.10
C ALA A 259 -26.34 3.22 9.20
N THR A 260 -26.09 4.14 8.27
CA THR A 260 -24.99 4.09 7.30
C THR A 260 -23.65 3.90 7.99
N SER A 261 -22.85 2.95 7.51
CA SER A 261 -21.53 2.67 8.05
C SER A 261 -20.69 3.94 8.09
N THR A 262 -19.92 4.11 9.17
CA THR A 262 -18.98 5.24 9.33
C THR A 262 -17.89 5.29 8.26
N LEU A 263 -17.76 4.21 7.47
CA LEU A 263 -16.83 4.08 6.36
C LEU A 263 -17.43 4.47 5.00
N ALA A 264 -18.76 4.46 4.86
CA ALA A 264 -19.51 4.73 3.63
C ALA A 264 -19.61 6.24 3.30
N THR A 265 -18.46 6.93 3.29
CA THR A 265 -18.40 8.39 3.03
C THR A 265 -18.69 8.72 1.56
N GLU A 266 -19.12 9.95 1.27
CA GLU A 266 -19.35 10.40 -0.12
C GLU A 266 -18.10 10.27 -0.99
N ASP A 267 -16.91 10.57 -0.43
CA ASP A 267 -15.63 10.40 -1.12
C ASP A 267 -15.29 8.93 -1.39
N GLN A 268 -15.58 8.03 -0.45
CA GLN A 268 -15.39 6.59 -0.62
C GLN A 268 -16.29 6.05 -1.75
N LEU A 269 -17.58 6.33 -1.68
CA LEU A 269 -18.57 5.90 -2.68
C LEU A 269 -18.24 6.44 -4.09
N ALA A 270 -17.78 7.69 -4.19
CA ALA A 270 -17.37 8.30 -5.45
C ALA A 270 -16.04 7.72 -5.98
N ALA A 271 -15.10 7.39 -5.09
CA ALA A 271 -13.81 6.79 -5.45
C ALA A 271 -14.00 5.38 -6.02
N GLU A 272 -14.80 4.52 -5.40
CA GLU A 272 -15.06 3.15 -5.87
C GLU A 272 -15.70 3.11 -7.26
N GLN A 273 -16.67 3.98 -7.52
CA GLN A 273 -17.26 4.14 -8.87
C GLN A 273 -16.19 4.52 -9.90
N GLN A 274 -15.25 5.39 -9.54
CA GLN A 274 -14.15 5.80 -10.41
C GLN A 274 -13.09 4.70 -10.59
N VAL A 275 -12.76 3.95 -9.54
CA VAL A 275 -11.89 2.77 -9.57
C VAL A 275 -12.44 1.73 -10.55
N SER A 276 -13.73 1.40 -10.44
CA SER A 276 -14.39 0.47 -11.37
C SER A 276 -14.31 0.95 -12.83
N GLN A 277 -14.47 2.24 -13.09
CA GLN A 277 -14.30 2.81 -14.44
C GLN A 277 -12.85 2.71 -14.96
N ILE A 278 -11.86 2.94 -14.09
CA ILE A 278 -10.44 2.89 -14.44
C ILE A 278 -9.98 1.45 -14.73
N VAL A 279 -10.29 0.50 -13.84
CA VAL A 279 -9.82 -0.89 -13.92
C VAL A 279 -10.42 -1.63 -15.11
N ASN A 280 -11.66 -1.33 -15.48
CA ASN A 280 -12.32 -1.95 -16.64
C ASN A 280 -11.83 -1.43 -18.01
N THR A 281 -10.84 -0.52 -18.05
CA THR A 281 -10.27 -0.07 -19.33
C THR A 281 -9.31 -1.10 -19.96
N PRO A 282 -9.18 -1.13 -21.30
CA PRO A 282 -8.28 -2.06 -21.99
C PRO A 282 -6.81 -1.94 -21.57
N ILE A 283 -6.36 -0.77 -21.13
CA ILE A 283 -4.96 -0.51 -20.71
C ILE A 283 -4.68 -1.24 -19.40
N VAL A 284 -5.56 -1.10 -18.40
CA VAL A 284 -5.40 -1.79 -17.11
C VAL A 284 -5.61 -3.29 -17.27
N GLN A 285 -6.60 -3.73 -18.06
CA GLN A 285 -6.80 -5.16 -18.31
C GLN A 285 -5.60 -5.82 -19.02
N LEU A 286 -4.95 -5.14 -19.98
CA LEU A 286 -3.73 -5.65 -20.60
C LEU A 286 -2.58 -5.74 -19.58
N ALA A 287 -2.40 -4.71 -18.76
CA ALA A 287 -1.40 -4.73 -17.70
C ALA A 287 -1.68 -5.82 -16.65
N LYS A 288 -2.95 -6.14 -16.35
CA LYS A 288 -3.33 -7.22 -15.44
C LYS A 288 -2.88 -8.59 -15.95
N VAL A 289 -3.01 -8.85 -17.26
CA VAL A 289 -2.51 -10.09 -17.89
C VAL A 289 -0.98 -10.21 -17.75
N VAL A 290 -0.25 -9.10 -17.90
CA VAL A 290 1.21 -9.08 -17.69
C VAL A 290 1.56 -9.34 -16.22
N LEU A 291 0.84 -8.72 -15.29
CA LEU A 291 1.01 -8.93 -13.84
C LEU A 291 0.78 -10.39 -13.45
N MET A 292 -0.34 -10.98 -13.88
CA MET A 292 -0.67 -12.39 -13.62
C MET A 292 0.42 -13.35 -14.14
N ALA A 293 0.97 -13.07 -15.33
CA ALA A 293 2.06 -13.89 -15.88
C ALA A 293 3.36 -13.78 -15.06
N ALA A 294 3.68 -12.59 -14.55
CA ALA A 294 4.83 -12.39 -13.66
C ALA A 294 4.62 -13.09 -12.30
N TRP A 295 3.47 -12.89 -11.66
CA TRP A 295 3.11 -13.52 -10.40
C TRP A 295 3.12 -15.05 -10.47
N TYR A 296 2.60 -15.65 -11.54
CA TYR A 296 2.69 -17.09 -11.77
C TYR A 296 4.16 -17.58 -11.77
N VAL A 297 5.06 -16.85 -12.44
CA VAL A 297 6.49 -17.20 -12.52
C VAL A 297 7.17 -17.07 -11.16
N GLU A 298 6.88 -16.03 -10.38
CA GLU A 298 7.47 -15.86 -9.05
C GLU A 298 6.89 -16.84 -8.01
N ALA A 299 5.58 -17.12 -8.05
CA ALA A 299 4.96 -18.16 -7.21
C ALA A 299 5.54 -19.55 -7.49
N ALA A 300 5.76 -19.90 -8.78
CA ALA A 300 6.39 -21.16 -9.16
C ALA A 300 7.84 -21.30 -8.65
N LYS A 301 8.54 -20.19 -8.37
CA LYS A 301 9.87 -20.20 -7.73
C LYS A 301 9.78 -20.27 -6.21
N ASN A 302 8.99 -19.39 -5.59
CA ASN A 302 8.89 -19.30 -4.12
C ASN A 302 8.32 -20.60 -3.53
N PHE A 303 7.25 -21.14 -4.12
CA PHE A 303 6.62 -22.39 -3.67
C PHE A 303 7.21 -23.65 -4.32
N ALA A 304 8.42 -23.59 -4.91
CA ALA A 304 9.04 -24.73 -5.60
C ALA A 304 9.27 -25.96 -4.69
N SER A 305 9.42 -25.76 -3.37
CA SER A 305 9.53 -26.82 -2.36
C SER A 305 8.31 -27.74 -2.29
N VAL A 306 7.12 -27.23 -2.62
CA VAL A 306 5.84 -27.96 -2.64
C VAL A 306 5.32 -28.24 -4.05
N GLY A 307 6.07 -27.83 -5.08
CA GLY A 307 5.74 -28.04 -6.50
C GLY A 307 5.19 -26.82 -7.23
N GLY A 308 5.22 -25.64 -6.62
CA GLY A 308 4.59 -24.42 -7.12
C GLY A 308 3.16 -24.23 -6.59
N PRO A 309 2.42 -23.21 -7.06
CA PRO A 309 1.03 -22.99 -6.66
C PRO A 309 0.10 -24.12 -7.13
N ASP A 310 -0.75 -24.62 -6.23
CA ASP A 310 -1.72 -25.67 -6.55
C ASP A 310 -2.87 -25.18 -7.46
N PHE A 311 -3.72 -26.09 -7.94
CA PHE A 311 -4.83 -25.73 -8.83
C PHE A 311 -5.82 -24.74 -8.19
N LYS A 312 -6.05 -24.82 -6.87
CA LYS A 312 -7.00 -23.97 -6.17
C LYS A 312 -6.45 -22.54 -6.05
N ASN A 313 -5.16 -22.40 -5.72
CA ASN A 313 -4.46 -21.13 -5.76
C ASN A 313 -4.41 -20.57 -7.19
N LEU A 314 -4.03 -21.35 -8.20
CA LEU A 314 -4.03 -20.91 -9.60
C LEU A 314 -5.40 -20.40 -10.07
N SER A 315 -6.51 -20.97 -9.59
CA SER A 315 -7.86 -20.47 -9.90
C SER A 315 -8.17 -19.09 -9.33
N GLN A 316 -7.48 -18.66 -8.28
CA GLN A 316 -7.65 -17.36 -7.59
C GLN A 316 -6.75 -16.24 -8.14
N LEU A 317 -5.76 -16.56 -9.01
CA LEU A 317 -4.80 -15.58 -9.54
C LEU A 317 -5.46 -14.37 -10.23
N ASN A 318 -6.56 -14.59 -10.97
CA ASN A 318 -7.28 -13.48 -11.61
C ASN A 318 -8.01 -12.59 -10.58
N GLU A 319 -8.49 -13.15 -9.47
CA GLU A 319 -9.14 -12.39 -8.40
C GLU A 319 -8.12 -11.49 -7.71
N ALA A 320 -7.02 -12.07 -7.22
CA ALA A 320 -5.94 -11.33 -6.58
C ALA A 320 -5.34 -10.23 -7.48
N ALA A 321 -5.07 -10.52 -8.76
CA ALA A 321 -4.60 -9.51 -9.71
C ALA A 321 -5.68 -8.44 -10.04
N THR A 322 -6.96 -8.72 -9.83
CA THR A 322 -8.04 -7.73 -9.99
C THR A 322 -8.16 -6.84 -8.75
N GLU A 323 -8.01 -7.39 -7.55
CA GLU A 323 -7.94 -6.58 -6.32
C GLU A 323 -6.69 -5.69 -6.30
N PHE A 324 -5.55 -6.21 -6.76
CA PHE A 324 -4.33 -5.41 -6.94
C PHE A 324 -4.52 -4.26 -7.94
N ALA A 325 -5.33 -4.47 -8.99
CA ALA A 325 -5.72 -3.41 -9.93
C ALA A 325 -6.63 -2.35 -9.29
N ASN A 326 -7.60 -2.76 -8.45
CA ASN A 326 -8.46 -1.85 -7.70
C ASN A 326 -7.66 -1.04 -6.67
N GLN A 327 -6.74 -1.68 -5.96
CA GLN A 327 -5.80 -1.04 -5.04
C GLN A 327 -4.95 0.01 -5.78
N SER A 328 -4.32 -0.36 -6.91
CA SER A 328 -3.56 0.57 -7.77
C SER A 328 -4.39 1.72 -8.31
N ALA A 329 -5.67 1.50 -8.61
CA ALA A 329 -6.59 2.57 -9.05
C ALA A 329 -6.95 3.50 -7.88
N THR A 330 -7.17 2.97 -6.69
CA THR A 330 -7.47 3.73 -5.46
C THR A 330 -6.27 4.60 -5.08
N GLU A 331 -5.07 4.00 -5.08
CA GLU A 331 -3.80 4.68 -4.91
C GLU A 331 -3.60 5.84 -5.90
N PHE A 332 -3.94 5.66 -7.18
CA PHE A 332 -3.92 6.76 -8.16
C PHE A 332 -4.82 7.93 -7.76
N LEU A 333 -6.02 7.68 -7.19
CA LEU A 333 -6.90 8.76 -6.72
C LEU A 333 -6.32 9.53 -5.53
N LEU A 334 -5.50 8.87 -4.71
CA LEU A 334 -4.83 9.49 -3.55
C LEU A 334 -3.61 10.33 -3.91
N LEU A 335 -3.08 10.22 -5.13
CA LEU A 335 -1.89 10.98 -5.56
C LEU A 335 -2.07 12.50 -5.44
N ASN A 336 -3.30 13.03 -5.52
CA ASN A 336 -3.56 14.46 -5.38
C ASN A 336 -3.51 14.94 -3.93
N SER A 337 -2.31 15.03 -3.37
CA SER A 337 -2.11 15.53 -2.00
C SER A 337 -2.53 16.98 -1.75
N ASN A 338 -3.00 17.71 -2.77
CA ASN A 338 -3.60 19.03 -2.61
C ASN A 338 -5.14 19.04 -2.60
N ASP A 339 -5.76 17.88 -2.81
CA ASP A 339 -7.20 17.56 -2.75
C ASP A 339 -7.34 16.22 -1.99
N PRO A 340 -6.97 16.18 -0.69
CA PRO A 340 -6.76 14.94 0.04
C PRO A 340 -8.09 14.22 0.31
N LYS A 341 -8.10 12.90 0.10
CA LYS A 341 -9.22 12.02 0.45
C LYS A 341 -8.72 10.90 1.35
N LEU A 342 -9.51 10.50 2.34
CA LEU A 342 -9.14 9.43 3.26
C LEU A 342 -9.91 8.16 2.91
N LEU A 343 -9.34 7.36 2.00
CA LEU A 343 -10.02 6.23 1.37
C LEU A 343 -9.60 4.88 1.98
N LEU A 344 -10.56 3.97 2.08
CA LEU A 344 -10.30 2.55 2.40
C LEU A 344 -9.38 1.92 1.37
N GLN A 345 -8.47 1.08 1.86
CA GLN A 345 -7.55 0.24 1.08
C GLN A 345 -7.32 -1.08 1.82
N VAL A 346 -6.66 -2.03 1.18
CA VAL A 346 -6.29 -3.33 1.81
C VAL A 346 -7.53 -4.01 2.43
N ASN A 347 -8.68 -3.90 1.76
CA ASN A 347 -9.99 -4.29 2.27
C ASN A 347 -10.66 -5.33 1.36
N PRO A 348 -11.47 -6.25 1.91
CA PRO A 348 -12.21 -7.23 1.11
C PRO A 348 -13.25 -6.55 0.19
N PRO A 349 -13.78 -7.28 -0.82
CA PRO A 349 -14.98 -6.88 -1.55
C PRO A 349 -16.17 -6.66 -0.61
N HIS A 350 -17.01 -5.67 -0.91
CA HIS A 350 -18.11 -5.25 -0.03
C HIS A 350 -19.22 -4.51 -0.80
N SER A 351 -20.33 -4.17 -0.14
CA SER A 351 -21.48 -3.49 -0.77
C SER A 351 -22.13 -2.48 0.17
N TRP A 352 -22.25 -1.23 -0.29
CA TRP A 352 -22.88 -0.13 0.45
C TRP A 352 -24.30 0.13 -0.09
N ASN A 353 -25.35 -0.26 0.63
CA ASN A 353 -26.76 -0.08 0.20
C ASN A 353 -27.04 -0.57 -1.24
N GLY A 354 -26.34 -1.62 -1.70
CA GLY A 354 -26.43 -2.15 -3.06
C GLY A 354 -25.49 -1.50 -4.09
N GLN A 355 -24.58 -0.62 -3.69
CA GLN A 355 -23.39 -0.28 -4.48
C GLN A 355 -22.27 -1.27 -4.14
N ASP A 356 -21.99 -2.20 -5.03
CA ASP A 356 -20.88 -3.15 -4.89
C ASP A 356 -19.53 -2.50 -5.21
N ALA A 357 -18.54 -2.76 -4.36
CA ALA A 357 -17.15 -2.37 -4.52
C ALA A 357 -16.25 -3.62 -4.60
N GLY A 358 -15.33 -3.62 -5.57
CA GLY A 358 -14.29 -4.64 -5.66
C GLY A 358 -13.31 -4.52 -4.49
N GLY A 359 -12.77 -5.64 -4.03
CA GLY A 359 -11.75 -5.66 -2.99
C GLY A 359 -10.45 -5.02 -3.45
N THR A 360 -9.62 -4.66 -2.48
CA THR A 360 -8.31 -4.00 -2.63
C THR A 360 -7.24 -4.72 -1.80
N ARG A 361 -7.48 -5.98 -1.42
CA ARG A 361 -6.56 -6.76 -0.59
C ARG A 361 -5.24 -6.97 -1.30
N ILE A 362 -4.16 -6.85 -0.52
CA ILE A 362 -2.78 -7.07 -0.93
C ILE A 362 -1.98 -7.53 0.29
N TRP A 363 -0.90 -8.29 0.06
CA TRP A 363 0.28 -8.33 0.94
C TRP A 363 -0.01 -8.60 2.42
N TYR A 364 -0.68 -9.73 2.63
CA TYR A 364 -1.14 -10.25 3.92
C TYR A 364 -2.11 -9.32 4.62
N ASP A 365 -3.22 -8.94 3.98
CA ASP A 365 -4.24 -8.09 4.60
C ASP A 365 -4.67 -8.60 5.99
N ASN A 366 -4.93 -7.69 6.93
CA ASN A 366 -5.47 -8.04 8.24
C ASN A 366 -7.00 -7.86 8.25
N PRO A 367 -7.81 -8.93 8.37
CA PRO A 367 -9.28 -8.83 8.41
C PRO A 367 -9.83 -7.94 9.52
N ASP A 368 -9.06 -7.75 10.59
CA ASP A 368 -9.41 -6.91 11.74
C ASP A 368 -9.13 -5.42 11.51
N THR A 369 -8.20 -5.07 10.61
CA THR A 369 -7.73 -3.68 10.46
C THR A 369 -8.48 -2.92 9.38
N VAL A 370 -9.13 -1.83 9.77
CA VAL A 370 -9.60 -0.79 8.86
C VAL A 370 -8.42 0.10 8.47
N TYR A 371 -7.86 -0.14 7.28
CA TYR A 371 -6.84 0.71 6.68
C TYR A 371 -7.51 1.85 5.90
N ARG A 372 -7.16 3.11 6.20
CA ARG A 372 -7.52 4.25 5.36
C ARG A 372 -6.30 5.14 5.16
N PHE A 373 -5.92 5.41 3.93
CA PHE A 373 -4.78 6.29 3.64
C PHE A 373 -5.18 7.51 2.82
N THR A 374 -4.29 8.50 2.80
CA THR A 374 -4.46 9.74 2.06
C THR A 374 -3.11 10.27 1.61
N GLY A 375 -3.03 10.81 0.39
CA GLY A 375 -1.81 11.45 -0.10
C GLY A 375 -1.56 12.79 0.60
N ILE A 376 -0.33 13.00 1.06
CA ILE A 376 0.12 14.26 1.68
C ILE A 376 1.38 14.77 0.99
N ASN A 377 1.78 16.01 1.30
CA ASN A 377 3.08 16.55 0.90
C ASN A 377 3.69 17.41 2.02
N GLY A 378 5.02 17.45 2.08
CA GLY A 378 5.76 18.24 3.07
C GLY A 378 5.76 19.76 2.86
N ALA A 379 4.87 20.30 2.02
CA ALA A 379 4.66 21.74 1.83
C ALA A 379 3.25 22.21 2.25
N SER A 380 2.42 21.31 2.78
CA SER A 380 1.03 21.56 3.13
C SER A 380 0.75 21.20 4.58
N THR A 381 -0.24 21.86 5.18
CA THR A 381 -0.81 21.46 6.47
C THR A 381 -2.19 20.85 6.25
N TYR A 382 -2.41 19.72 6.91
CA TYR A 382 -3.66 18.97 6.90
C TYR A 382 -4.25 18.93 8.30
N LYS A 383 -5.57 18.91 8.37
CA LYS A 383 -6.32 18.70 9.60
C LYS A 383 -7.21 17.48 9.41
N ILE A 384 -7.00 16.47 10.26
CA ILE A 384 -7.88 15.32 10.38
C ILE A 384 -8.76 15.56 11.60
N GLU A 385 -10.07 15.50 11.43
CA GLU A 385 -11.01 15.45 12.56
C GLU A 385 -11.43 14.00 12.76
N GLY A 386 -11.45 13.56 14.01
CA GLY A 386 -11.75 12.19 14.36
C GLY A 386 -12.65 12.05 15.58
N LYS A 387 -13.30 10.90 15.70
CA LYS A 387 -14.05 10.51 16.90
C LYS A 387 -13.93 9.01 17.17
N VAL A 388 -13.64 8.68 18.42
CA VAL A 388 -13.73 7.32 18.98
C VAL A 388 -15.17 7.10 19.43
N ALA A 389 -15.82 6.06 18.90
CA ALA A 389 -17.18 5.71 19.30
C ALA A 389 -17.17 5.04 20.68
N GLY A 390 -18.08 5.44 21.58
CA GLY A 390 -18.18 4.86 22.92
C GLY A 390 -17.11 5.30 23.93
N TYR A 391 -16.24 6.25 23.58
CA TYR A 391 -15.20 6.77 24.48
C TYR A 391 -15.78 7.36 25.77
N ASP A 392 -15.29 6.91 26.91
CA ASP A 392 -15.54 7.46 28.25
C ASP A 392 -14.19 7.87 28.89
N PRO A 393 -13.95 9.15 29.21
CA PRO A 393 -12.71 9.57 29.87
C PRO A 393 -12.49 8.96 31.27
N ALA A 394 -13.51 8.34 31.88
CA ALA A 394 -13.42 7.65 33.17
C ALA A 394 -13.18 6.12 33.05
N ASP A 395 -13.32 5.52 31.85
CA ASP A 395 -13.12 4.08 31.62
C ASP A 395 -11.97 3.84 30.61
N PRO A 396 -10.76 3.50 31.10
CA PRO A 396 -9.60 3.20 30.26
C PRO A 396 -9.82 2.08 29.25
N SER A 397 -10.79 1.16 29.46
CA SER A 397 -11.08 0.10 28.48
C SER A 397 -11.71 0.62 27.19
N THR A 398 -12.21 1.86 27.19
CA THR A 398 -12.76 2.55 26.02
C THR A 398 -11.72 3.40 25.27
N HIS A 399 -10.47 3.44 25.75
CA HIS A 399 -9.42 4.29 25.19
C HIS A 399 -8.66 3.55 24.08
N PRO A 400 -8.27 4.21 22.98
CA PRO A 400 -7.39 3.61 21.99
C PRO A 400 -6.03 3.22 22.58
N THR A 401 -5.44 2.14 22.06
CA THR A 401 -4.12 1.62 22.48
C THR A 401 -3.13 1.66 21.32
N SER A 402 -1.84 1.42 21.57
CA SER A 402 -0.85 1.32 20.49
C SER A 402 -1.08 0.14 19.54
N ALA A 403 -1.82 -0.90 19.95
CA ALA A 403 -2.27 -1.97 19.06
C ALA A 403 -3.45 -1.60 18.16
N ASN A 404 -4.42 -0.82 18.65
CA ASN A 404 -5.71 -0.64 17.96
C ASN A 404 -5.82 0.64 17.11
N ALA A 405 -4.96 1.65 17.32
CA ALA A 405 -4.99 2.91 16.58
C ALA A 405 -3.59 3.44 16.25
N ASN A 406 -3.32 3.69 14.96
CA ASN A 406 -2.05 4.27 14.49
C ASN A 406 -2.26 5.25 13.32
N PHE A 407 -1.57 6.39 13.38
CA PHE A 407 -1.54 7.43 12.34
C PHE A 407 -0.09 7.67 11.92
N SER A 408 0.34 7.10 10.79
CA SER A 408 1.74 7.10 10.34
C SER A 408 1.94 8.04 9.15
N VAL A 409 2.84 9.02 9.29
CA VAL A 409 3.37 9.78 8.14
C VAL A 409 4.47 8.95 7.49
N LEU A 410 4.26 8.59 6.23
CA LEU A 410 5.18 7.80 5.43
C LEU A 410 5.94 8.67 4.42
N THR A 411 7.19 8.28 4.15
CA THR A 411 8.10 9.02 3.26
C THR A 411 8.67 8.14 2.15
N GLY A 412 9.00 8.80 1.04
CA GLY A 412 9.70 8.19 -0.09
C GLY A 412 8.91 7.10 -0.81
N ILE A 413 9.64 6.18 -1.43
CA ILE A 413 9.08 5.11 -2.26
C ILE A 413 8.41 4.03 -1.40
N ASN A 414 9.19 3.43 -0.50
CA ASN A 414 8.86 2.17 0.15
C ASN A 414 7.92 2.34 1.36
N GLY A 415 7.27 3.51 1.50
CA GLY A 415 6.38 3.82 2.62
C GLY A 415 7.06 3.85 3.99
N VAL A 416 8.29 4.37 4.11
CA VAL A 416 9.04 4.37 5.38
C VAL A 416 8.39 5.33 6.38
N THR A 417 7.98 4.81 7.55
CA THR A 417 7.46 5.60 8.67
C THR A 417 8.48 6.66 9.10
N ALA A 418 8.12 7.94 8.97
CA ALA A 418 8.93 9.07 9.43
C ALA A 418 8.42 9.65 10.76
N ALA A 419 7.12 9.53 11.02
CA ALA A 419 6.50 9.80 12.31
C ALA A 419 5.25 8.94 12.46
N ASN A 420 4.94 8.55 13.68
CA ASN A 420 3.71 7.84 14.02
C ASN A 420 3.10 8.48 15.27
N LEU A 421 1.78 8.52 15.33
CA LEU A 421 1.01 8.80 16.54
C LEU A 421 0.14 7.57 16.80
N ASN A 422 0.34 6.92 17.95
CA ASN A 422 -0.39 5.73 18.35
C ASN A 422 -1.60 6.08 19.25
N GLY A 423 -2.41 5.08 19.62
CA GLY A 423 -3.62 5.28 20.42
C GLY A 423 -3.38 5.80 21.84
N GLU A 424 -2.32 5.35 22.52
CA GLU A 424 -1.96 5.78 23.89
C GLU A 424 -1.46 7.22 23.93
N GLU A 425 -0.81 7.67 22.86
CA GLU A 425 -0.33 9.04 22.67
C GLU A 425 -1.45 10.02 22.28
N LEU A 426 -2.62 9.52 21.87
CA LEU A 426 -3.70 10.32 21.30
C LEU A 426 -4.41 11.14 22.38
N SER A 427 -4.24 12.47 22.33
CA SER A 427 -5.08 13.39 23.10
C SER A 427 -6.48 13.41 22.52
N ILE A 428 -7.47 13.03 23.35
CA ILE A 428 -8.90 12.98 23.01
C ILE A 428 -9.67 13.91 23.97
N ARG A 429 -10.75 14.53 23.48
CA ARG A 429 -11.67 15.36 24.27
C ARG A 429 -12.70 14.49 24.99
N ASP A 430 -13.35 15.04 26.02
CA ASP A 430 -14.32 14.29 26.85
C ASP A 430 -15.54 13.78 26.07
N ASP A 431 -15.79 14.30 24.85
CA ASP A 431 -16.85 13.85 23.94
C ASP A 431 -16.39 12.78 22.91
N GLY A 432 -15.18 12.25 23.09
CA GLY A 432 -14.54 11.27 22.20
C GLY A 432 -13.93 11.86 20.93
N THR A 433 -14.01 13.18 20.71
CA THR A 433 -13.44 13.81 19.51
C THR A 433 -11.95 14.12 19.67
N PHE A 434 -11.23 14.14 18.55
CA PHE A 434 -9.85 14.57 18.47
C PHE A 434 -9.59 15.27 17.13
N THR A 435 -8.44 15.94 17.06
CA THR A 435 -7.95 16.61 15.86
C THR A 435 -6.47 16.28 15.71
N ILE A 436 -6.04 15.87 14.53
CA ILE A 436 -4.63 15.67 14.19
C ILE A 436 -4.24 16.71 13.14
N VAL A 437 -3.20 17.49 13.42
CA VAL A 437 -2.60 18.43 12.48
C VAL A 437 -1.32 17.79 11.93
N VAL A 438 -1.31 17.52 10.62
CA VAL A 438 -0.11 17.02 9.92
C VAL A 438 0.51 18.20 9.18
N SER A 439 1.71 18.61 9.56
CA SER A 439 2.33 19.88 9.09
C SER A 439 3.85 19.79 9.00
N PRO A 440 4.51 20.49 8.07
CA PRO A 440 5.97 20.66 8.12
C PRO A 440 6.43 21.46 9.34
N ASP A 441 5.56 22.30 9.91
CA ASP A 441 5.85 23.08 11.11
C ASP A 441 5.82 22.21 12.37
N ALA A 442 6.63 22.58 13.37
CA ALA A 442 6.67 21.90 14.66
C ALA A 442 5.37 22.11 15.46
N ALA A 443 5.03 21.15 16.31
CA ALA A 443 3.91 21.25 17.23
C ALA A 443 4.02 22.50 18.16
N PRO A 444 2.91 23.14 18.55
CA PRO A 444 2.92 24.17 19.57
C PRO A 444 3.34 23.58 20.92
N ALA A 445 4.07 24.36 21.73
CA ALA A 445 4.66 23.85 22.98
C ALA A 445 3.64 23.36 24.04
N ASN A 446 2.40 23.86 23.99
CA ASN A 446 1.30 23.42 24.85
C ASN A 446 0.03 23.31 23.99
N PRO A 447 -0.24 22.16 23.34
CA PRO A 447 -1.46 21.97 22.57
C PRO A 447 -2.70 21.92 23.48
N GLU A 448 -3.86 22.33 22.95
CA GLU A 448 -5.14 22.18 23.66
C GLU A 448 -5.54 20.70 23.76
N LYS A 449 -6.34 20.31 24.76
CA LYS A 449 -6.82 18.93 24.89
C LYS A 449 -7.58 18.51 23.62
N GLY A 450 -7.25 17.34 23.07
CA GLY A 450 -7.80 16.87 21.81
C GLY A 450 -7.05 17.34 20.55
N MET A 451 -6.03 18.19 20.68
CA MET A 451 -5.19 18.64 19.57
C MET A 451 -3.89 17.85 19.54
N ASN A 452 -3.67 17.15 18.44
CA ASN A 452 -2.51 16.28 18.20
C ASN A 452 -1.74 16.78 16.98
N TYR A 453 -0.45 16.51 16.92
CA TYR A 453 0.44 17.06 15.90
C TYR A 453 1.40 15.98 15.41
N ILE A 454 1.51 15.81 14.09
CA ILE A 454 2.49 14.92 13.46
C ILE A 454 3.29 15.77 12.47
N GLN A 455 4.60 15.89 12.70
CA GLN A 455 5.43 16.65 11.79
C GLN A 455 5.64 15.87 10.47
N SER A 456 5.44 16.53 9.33
CA SER A 456 5.63 15.95 8.00
C SER A 456 6.94 16.43 7.35
N PRO A 457 7.96 15.57 7.20
CA PRO A 457 9.17 15.90 6.46
C PRO A 457 8.90 16.29 5.00
N ALA A 458 9.87 16.99 4.39
CA ALA A 458 9.76 17.48 3.01
C ALA A 458 9.51 16.40 1.94
N ASN A 459 9.82 15.14 2.24
CA ASN A 459 9.62 13.96 1.38
C ASN A 459 8.43 13.08 1.82
N SER A 460 7.49 13.61 2.62
CA SER A 460 6.25 12.93 2.99
C SER A 460 5.36 12.70 1.78
N THR A 461 4.78 11.50 1.69
CA THR A 461 3.96 11.05 0.55
C THR A 461 2.57 10.59 0.96
N ILE A 462 2.43 9.90 2.10
CA ILE A 462 1.17 9.31 2.57
C ILE A 462 0.99 9.58 4.06
N LEU A 463 -0.23 9.86 4.49
CA LEU A 463 -0.68 9.60 5.86
C LEU A 463 -1.46 8.29 5.85
N ALA A 464 -0.96 7.27 6.55
CA ALA A 464 -1.59 5.97 6.67
C ALA A 464 -2.27 5.83 8.04
N THR A 465 -3.58 5.62 8.06
CA THR A 465 -4.33 5.32 9.29
C THR A 465 -4.64 3.84 9.36
N ARG A 466 -4.44 3.24 10.54
CA ARG A 466 -4.73 1.84 10.84
C ARG A 466 -5.57 1.81 12.11
N ASN A 467 -6.78 1.26 12.00
CA ASN A 467 -7.66 1.02 13.14
C ASN A 467 -7.97 -0.47 13.20
N THR A 468 -7.24 -1.22 14.03
CA THR A 468 -7.46 -2.65 14.27
C THR A 468 -8.61 -2.82 15.23
N LEU A 469 -9.56 -3.68 14.89
CA LEU A 469 -10.73 -3.98 15.70
C LEU A 469 -10.59 -5.38 16.28
N GLY A 470 -10.48 -5.50 17.60
CA GLY A 470 -10.37 -6.81 18.27
C GLY A 470 -11.67 -7.58 18.13
N ASP A 471 -12.74 -7.04 18.72
CA ASP A 471 -14.09 -7.57 18.64
C ASP A 471 -14.97 -6.73 17.69
N TRP A 472 -15.29 -7.31 16.54
CA TRP A 472 -16.12 -6.66 15.50
C TRP A 472 -17.57 -6.42 15.96
N ASN A 473 -18.04 -7.06 17.05
CA ASN A 473 -19.40 -6.95 17.56
C ASN A 473 -19.58 -5.85 18.61
N THR A 474 -18.52 -5.45 19.31
CA THR A 474 -18.56 -4.37 20.30
C THR A 474 -17.91 -3.10 19.77
N GLU A 475 -16.76 -3.21 19.11
CA GLU A 475 -16.01 -2.06 18.57
C GLU A 475 -16.67 -1.46 17.31
N THR A 476 -16.26 -0.24 16.95
CA THR A 476 -16.77 0.49 15.78
C THR A 476 -15.62 1.31 15.17
N PRO A 477 -15.43 1.29 13.83
CA PRO A 477 -14.38 2.07 13.19
C PRO A 477 -14.49 3.56 13.53
N MET A 478 -13.37 4.19 13.92
CA MET A 478 -13.30 5.63 14.17
C MET A 478 -13.83 6.41 12.97
N THR A 479 -14.72 7.39 13.18
CA THR A 479 -15.05 8.35 12.11
C THR A 479 -13.84 9.26 11.89
N LEU A 480 -13.42 9.46 10.65
CA LEU A 480 -12.31 10.35 10.29
C LEU A 480 -12.69 11.18 9.05
N THR A 481 -12.38 12.47 9.06
CA THR A 481 -12.41 13.36 7.88
C THR A 481 -11.04 14.01 7.70
N ILE A 482 -10.73 14.51 6.50
CA ILE A 482 -9.49 15.27 6.26
C ILE A 482 -9.77 16.52 5.43
N GLU A 483 -9.14 17.63 5.80
CA GLU A 483 -9.06 18.85 5.01
C GLU A 483 -7.61 19.34 4.90
N LYS A 484 -7.28 20.06 3.82
CA LYS A 484 -6.00 20.77 3.70
C LYS A 484 -6.20 22.25 4.06
N THR A 485 -5.57 22.69 5.14
CA THR A 485 -5.78 24.03 5.71
C THR A 485 -4.75 25.07 5.26
N ALA A 486 -3.56 24.63 4.84
CA ALA A 486 -2.52 25.49 4.28
C ALA A 486 -1.63 24.75 3.26
N GLY A 487 -0.90 25.49 2.43
CA GLY A 487 0.01 24.94 1.42
C GLY A 487 -0.27 25.47 -0.01
N PRO A 488 0.40 24.92 -1.03
CA PRO A 488 0.15 25.25 -2.44
C PRO A 488 -1.29 24.92 -2.90
N PRO A 489 -1.81 25.59 -3.94
CA PRO A 489 -3.08 25.24 -4.55
C PRO A 489 -3.01 23.88 -5.27
N SER A 490 -4.16 23.25 -5.50
CA SER A 490 -4.25 22.06 -6.34
C SER A 490 -3.82 22.39 -7.78
N SER A 491 -2.89 21.60 -8.31
CA SER A 491 -2.24 21.83 -9.60
C SER A 491 -2.13 20.51 -10.37
N LEU A 492 -1.82 20.56 -11.67
CA LEU A 492 -1.57 19.34 -12.43
C LEU A 492 -0.42 18.54 -11.82
N PHE A 493 0.61 19.21 -11.28
CA PHE A 493 1.72 18.56 -10.59
C PHE A 493 1.26 17.80 -9.35
N SER A 494 0.41 18.38 -8.50
CA SER A 494 -0.14 17.62 -7.36
C SER A 494 -1.07 16.51 -7.81
N GLN A 495 -1.93 16.75 -8.81
CA GLN A 495 -2.90 15.77 -9.31
C GLN A 495 -2.26 14.52 -9.92
N ILE A 496 -1.09 14.65 -10.55
CA ILE A 496 -0.27 13.51 -10.99
C ILE A 496 0.77 13.10 -9.93
N GLY A 497 0.52 13.38 -8.65
CA GLY A 497 1.37 13.00 -7.51
C GLY A 497 2.83 13.41 -7.60
N GLY A 498 3.12 14.55 -8.23
CA GLY A 498 4.47 15.09 -8.39
C GLY A 498 5.25 15.24 -7.08
N PHE A 499 4.56 15.48 -5.96
CA PHE A 499 5.14 15.51 -4.62
C PHE A 499 5.62 14.13 -4.13
N ALA A 500 5.01 13.05 -4.59
CA ALA A 500 5.42 11.68 -4.28
C ALA A 500 6.57 11.20 -5.18
N ILE A 501 6.95 11.96 -6.22
CA ILE A 501 8.07 11.59 -7.09
C ILE A 501 9.39 11.72 -6.31
N PRO A 502 10.18 10.63 -6.18
CA PRO A 502 11.43 10.62 -5.42
C PRO A 502 12.42 11.69 -5.87
N VAL A 503 13.07 12.36 -4.92
CA VAL A 503 13.97 13.52 -5.09
C VAL A 503 13.29 14.76 -5.68
N ILE A 504 12.45 14.63 -6.71
CA ILE A 504 11.78 15.74 -7.39
C ILE A 504 10.76 16.43 -6.48
N GLY A 505 9.88 15.67 -5.82
CA GLY A 505 8.89 16.21 -4.89
C GLY A 505 9.55 16.97 -3.75
N GLU A 506 10.56 16.37 -3.12
CA GLU A 506 11.35 17.00 -2.04
C GLU A 506 12.09 18.26 -2.52
N ALA A 507 12.68 18.24 -3.72
CA ALA A 507 13.37 19.41 -4.29
C ALA A 507 12.39 20.55 -4.62
N VAL A 508 11.16 20.23 -5.04
CA VAL A 508 10.07 21.21 -5.24
C VAL A 508 9.63 21.80 -3.90
N VAL A 509 9.39 20.96 -2.87
CA VAL A 509 9.05 21.40 -1.51
C VAL A 509 10.11 22.34 -0.93
N LYS A 510 11.39 22.02 -1.11
CA LYS A 510 12.52 22.82 -0.60
C LYS A 510 12.83 24.09 -1.41
N ASN A 511 12.15 24.35 -2.54
CA ASN A 511 12.46 25.48 -3.41
C ASN A 511 11.20 26.29 -3.80
N PRO A 512 11.00 27.49 -3.23
CA PRO A 512 9.84 28.34 -3.52
C PRO A 512 9.63 28.70 -4.99
N LEU A 513 10.70 28.77 -5.80
CA LEU A 513 10.60 29.06 -7.24
C LEU A 513 10.07 27.84 -8.01
N LEU A 514 10.54 26.63 -7.67
CA LEU A 514 10.02 25.39 -8.25
C LEU A 514 8.57 25.15 -7.82
N MET A 515 8.27 25.35 -6.52
CA MET A 515 6.91 25.30 -5.98
C MET A 515 5.96 26.23 -6.75
N SER A 516 6.38 27.49 -6.97
CA SER A 516 5.61 28.47 -7.74
C SER A 516 5.40 28.00 -9.17
N LEU A 517 6.45 27.50 -9.84
CA LEU A 517 6.39 27.03 -11.22
C LEU A 517 5.41 25.86 -11.41
N VAL A 518 5.47 24.84 -10.54
CA VAL A 518 4.58 23.66 -10.65
C VAL A 518 3.14 23.94 -10.19
N SER A 519 2.90 25.07 -9.52
CA SER A 519 1.57 25.51 -9.11
C SER A 519 0.82 26.31 -10.19
N ILE A 520 1.49 26.70 -11.30
CA ILE A 520 0.87 27.51 -12.37
C ILE A 520 -0.16 26.73 -13.19
N VAL A 521 0.08 25.43 -13.42
CA VAL A 521 -0.81 24.62 -14.25
C VAL A 521 -1.93 24.08 -13.37
N PRO A 522 -3.21 24.50 -13.55
CA PRO A 522 -4.29 24.02 -12.71
C PRO A 522 -4.53 22.52 -12.91
N ALA A 523 -5.01 21.86 -11.86
CA ALA A 523 -5.54 20.50 -11.95
C ALA A 523 -6.77 20.45 -12.88
N PHE A 524 -7.11 19.27 -13.38
CA PHE A 524 -8.42 19.00 -13.96
C PHE A 524 -9.46 18.79 -12.85
N ASP A 525 -10.72 19.20 -13.06
CA ASP A 525 -11.82 18.90 -12.13
C ASP A 525 -11.99 17.38 -11.89
N LYS A 526 -11.72 16.59 -12.94
CA LYS A 526 -11.52 15.13 -12.88
C LYS A 526 -10.41 14.74 -13.84
N ALA A 527 -9.48 13.89 -13.40
CA ALA A 527 -8.41 13.38 -14.27
C ALA A 527 -9.03 12.63 -15.49
N PRO A 528 -8.57 12.88 -16.72
CA PRO A 528 -9.09 12.16 -17.89
C PRO A 528 -8.94 10.64 -17.74
N LEU A 529 -9.94 9.87 -18.18
CA LEU A 529 -9.92 8.41 -18.03
C LEU A 529 -8.67 7.78 -18.65
N LEU A 530 -8.22 8.23 -19.82
CA LEU A 530 -6.99 7.73 -20.45
C LEU A 530 -5.73 7.97 -19.61
N LEU A 531 -5.64 9.12 -18.91
CA LEU A 531 -4.51 9.43 -18.03
C LEU A 531 -4.55 8.51 -16.79
N SER A 532 -5.69 8.49 -16.10
CA SER A 532 -5.94 7.62 -14.93
C SER A 532 -5.64 6.15 -15.29
N SER A 533 -6.18 5.72 -16.42
CA SER A 533 -5.85 4.55 -17.24
C SER A 533 -4.40 4.11 -17.21
N THR A 534 -3.58 5.03 -17.70
CA THR A 534 -2.17 4.80 -18.01
C THR A 534 -1.32 4.84 -16.74
N GLU A 535 -1.59 5.78 -15.83
CA GLU A 535 -0.86 5.88 -14.56
C GLU A 535 -1.21 4.71 -13.62
N THR A 536 -2.48 4.29 -13.53
CA THR A 536 -2.87 3.09 -12.78
C THR A 536 -2.20 1.84 -13.33
N ALA A 537 -2.19 1.62 -14.65
CA ALA A 537 -1.52 0.46 -15.25
C ALA A 537 0.01 0.47 -15.01
N LEU A 538 0.63 1.66 -14.97
CA LEU A 538 2.04 1.83 -14.68
C LEU A 538 2.36 1.57 -13.20
N LEU A 539 1.58 2.14 -12.29
CA LEU A 539 1.63 1.88 -10.84
C LEU A 539 1.49 0.39 -10.53
N MET A 540 0.48 -0.24 -11.11
CA MET A 540 0.17 -1.67 -10.94
C MET A 540 1.31 -2.58 -11.38
N LEU A 541 1.97 -2.30 -12.51
CA LEU A 541 3.09 -3.11 -12.99
C LEU A 541 4.38 -2.88 -12.22
N VAL A 542 4.66 -1.64 -11.80
CA VAL A 542 5.93 -1.29 -11.14
C VAL A 542 5.93 -1.72 -9.67
N THR A 543 4.80 -1.60 -8.96
CA THR A 543 4.66 -2.10 -7.58
C THR A 543 4.42 -3.61 -7.56
N GLY A 544 3.43 -4.11 -8.32
CA GLY A 544 2.91 -5.46 -8.15
C GLY A 544 3.89 -6.56 -8.48
N ILE A 545 4.71 -6.41 -9.54
CA ILE A 545 5.66 -7.47 -9.95
C ILE A 545 6.70 -7.76 -8.86
N ASN A 546 7.27 -6.72 -8.26
CA ASN A 546 8.31 -6.86 -7.24
C ASN A 546 7.72 -7.03 -5.83
N GLY A 547 6.61 -6.34 -5.53
CA GLY A 547 5.95 -6.40 -4.23
C GLY A 547 5.47 -7.81 -3.92
N GLU A 548 4.69 -8.42 -4.81
CA GLU A 548 4.13 -9.75 -4.57
C GLU A 548 5.21 -10.82 -4.33
N ASN A 549 6.26 -10.80 -5.15
CA ASN A 549 7.42 -11.68 -4.97
C ASN A 549 8.09 -11.47 -3.61
N THR A 550 8.22 -10.21 -3.17
CA THR A 550 8.80 -9.88 -1.86
C THR A 550 8.00 -10.50 -0.72
N TYR A 551 6.67 -10.44 -0.77
CA TYR A 551 5.81 -11.06 0.25
C TYR A 551 5.83 -12.59 0.17
N MET A 552 5.72 -13.20 -1.02
CA MET A 552 5.91 -14.65 -1.20
C MET A 552 7.25 -15.14 -0.62
N SER A 553 8.33 -14.38 -0.80
CA SER A 553 9.65 -14.66 -0.21
C SER A 553 9.68 -14.54 1.31
N VAL A 554 8.86 -13.67 1.93
CA VAL A 554 8.72 -13.58 3.39
C VAL A 554 8.08 -14.83 3.96
N ALA A 555 6.96 -15.31 3.39
CA ALA A 555 6.36 -16.58 3.83
C ALA A 555 7.27 -17.79 3.60
N THR A 556 8.01 -17.83 2.48
CA THR A 556 8.86 -18.98 2.15
C THR A 556 10.25 -18.93 2.78
N ALA A 557 10.60 -17.87 3.52
CA ALA A 557 11.90 -17.67 4.17
C ALA A 557 12.29 -18.77 5.18
N THR A 558 11.32 -19.46 5.79
CA THR A 558 11.58 -20.63 6.66
C THR A 558 12.09 -21.86 5.90
N GLY A 559 11.95 -21.88 4.57
CA GLY A 559 12.45 -22.92 3.68
C GLY A 559 11.67 -24.25 3.74
N GLN A 560 10.71 -24.41 4.65
CA GLN A 560 9.90 -25.63 4.82
C GLN A 560 8.42 -25.26 5.05
N PRO A 561 7.46 -26.01 4.46
CA PRO A 561 6.05 -25.79 4.73
C PRO A 561 5.70 -26.18 6.16
N ASN A 562 4.61 -25.60 6.66
CA ASN A 562 4.06 -25.80 8.01
C ASN A 562 5.00 -25.33 9.15
N VAL A 563 5.95 -24.45 8.85
CA VAL A 563 6.84 -23.80 9.81
C VAL A 563 6.68 -22.29 9.70
N LEU A 564 6.32 -21.66 10.82
CA LEU A 564 6.29 -20.20 10.97
C LEU A 564 7.62 -19.70 11.56
N SER A 565 8.05 -18.50 11.17
CA SER A 565 9.19 -17.82 11.81
C SER A 565 8.86 -17.45 13.26
N GLN A 566 9.88 -17.23 14.10
CA GLN A 566 9.62 -16.48 15.34
C GLN A 566 9.17 -15.03 15.00
N PRO A 567 8.41 -14.37 15.89
CA PRO A 567 8.04 -12.96 15.72
C PRO A 567 9.28 -12.06 15.60
N GLN A 568 9.31 -11.22 14.58
CA GLN A 568 10.42 -10.29 14.31
C GLN A 568 9.90 -8.94 13.81
N HIS A 569 10.65 -7.86 14.04
CA HIS A 569 10.33 -6.55 13.48
C HIS A 569 10.52 -6.55 11.96
N ASN A 570 9.49 -6.14 11.24
CA ASN A 570 9.64 -5.67 9.87
C ASN A 570 10.00 -4.16 9.91
N ALA A 571 11.30 -3.86 9.78
CA ALA A 571 11.95 -2.58 10.12
C ALA A 571 11.52 -1.32 9.31
N GLN A 572 10.33 -1.32 8.71
CA GLN A 572 9.78 -0.27 7.85
C GLN A 572 8.39 0.23 8.31
N PHE A 573 7.72 -0.46 9.25
CA PHE A 573 6.33 -0.18 9.63
C PHE A 573 6.18 0.48 11.01
N LEU A 574 5.34 -0.08 11.87
CA LEU A 574 5.14 0.32 13.26
C LEU A 574 6.22 -0.35 14.11
N SER A 575 6.95 0.42 14.92
CA SER A 575 7.93 -0.13 15.86
C SER A 575 7.29 -1.09 16.87
N THR A 576 6.03 -0.83 17.24
CA THR A 576 5.23 -1.64 18.18
C THR A 576 4.58 -2.88 17.57
N GLN A 577 5.03 -3.31 16.37
CA GLN A 577 4.53 -4.49 15.68
C GLN A 577 5.66 -5.50 15.41
N LEU A 578 5.37 -6.78 15.68
CA LEU A 578 6.16 -7.93 15.24
C LEU A 578 5.34 -8.80 14.27
N GLN A 579 6.03 -9.53 13.39
CA GLN A 579 5.40 -10.48 12.47
C GLN A 579 6.04 -11.86 12.55
N SER A 580 5.20 -12.90 12.47
CA SER A 580 5.60 -14.29 12.30
C SER A 580 4.96 -14.81 11.01
N ALA A 581 5.78 -15.29 10.07
CA ALA A 581 5.32 -15.64 8.73
C ALA A 581 5.73 -17.07 8.33
N GLY A 582 4.93 -17.68 7.47
CA GLY A 582 5.21 -18.97 6.87
C GLY A 582 4.20 -19.36 5.80
N TYR A 583 4.34 -20.57 5.28
CA TYR A 583 3.44 -21.19 4.31
C TYR A 583 3.05 -22.59 4.77
N PHE A 584 1.87 -23.06 4.40
CA PHE A 584 1.36 -24.38 4.78
C PHE A 584 1.16 -25.28 3.56
N GLN A 585 1.29 -26.58 3.80
CA GLN A 585 0.95 -27.65 2.87
C GLN A 585 0.36 -28.80 3.70
N LEU A 586 -0.96 -28.92 3.66
CA LEU A 586 -1.74 -29.85 4.49
C LEU A 586 -2.60 -30.75 3.61
N LYS A 587 -2.69 -32.04 3.96
CA LYS A 587 -3.70 -32.95 3.39
C LYS A 587 -5.08 -32.68 4.00
N ASP A 588 -6.12 -33.24 3.39
CA ASP A 588 -7.51 -33.13 3.86
C ASP A 588 -7.72 -33.75 5.26
N ASP A 589 -6.81 -34.63 5.70
CA ASP A 589 -6.82 -35.29 7.02
C ASP A 589 -5.77 -34.72 8.00
N GLU A 590 -5.15 -33.60 7.67
CA GLU A 590 -4.07 -32.96 8.45
C GLU A 590 -4.46 -31.58 8.98
N ALA A 591 -3.92 -31.23 10.15
CA ALA A 591 -4.02 -29.92 10.76
C ALA A 591 -2.65 -29.43 11.21
N MET A 592 -2.40 -28.12 11.10
CA MET A 592 -1.27 -27.46 11.74
C MET A 592 -1.72 -26.87 13.07
N ILE A 593 -1.21 -27.41 14.17
CA ILE A 593 -1.31 -26.78 15.49
C ILE A 593 -0.30 -25.64 15.54
N ILE A 594 -0.76 -24.45 15.92
CA ILE A 594 0.07 -23.31 16.26
C ILE A 594 -0.11 -23.05 17.76
N THR A 595 0.97 -23.16 18.53
CA THR A 595 1.00 -22.70 19.92
C THR A 595 1.58 -21.29 19.93
N VAL A 596 0.80 -20.33 20.41
CA VAL A 596 1.14 -18.90 20.46
C VAL A 596 1.33 -18.50 21.92
N ASP A 597 2.52 -18.04 22.27
CA ASP A 597 2.73 -17.24 23.47
C ASP A 597 2.66 -15.77 23.04
N PRO A 598 1.67 -14.98 23.50
CA PRO A 598 1.56 -13.57 23.14
C PRO A 598 2.68 -12.70 23.76
N GLY A 599 3.41 -13.19 24.77
CA GLY A 599 4.28 -12.34 25.58
C GLY A 599 3.50 -11.15 26.15
N ASP A 600 4.07 -9.95 26.04
CA ASP A 600 3.41 -8.70 26.43
C ASP A 600 2.57 -8.04 25.30
N ALA A 601 2.36 -8.71 24.15
CA ALA A 601 1.58 -8.15 23.04
C ALA A 601 0.09 -7.98 23.40
N GLU A 602 -0.44 -6.76 23.31
CA GLU A 602 -1.87 -6.47 23.52
C GLU A 602 -2.79 -7.20 22.53
N TYR A 603 -2.31 -7.44 21.31
CA TYR A 603 -3.07 -8.06 20.23
C TYR A 603 -2.21 -9.04 19.44
N PHE A 604 -2.79 -10.18 19.05
CA PHE A 604 -2.29 -10.96 17.93
C PHE A 604 -3.41 -11.47 17.05
N VAL A 605 -3.08 -11.83 15.80
CA VAL A 605 -4.00 -12.49 14.87
C VAL A 605 -3.30 -13.58 14.06
N VAL A 606 -4.03 -14.65 13.76
CA VAL A 606 -3.65 -15.74 12.84
C VAL A 606 -4.59 -15.72 11.63
N PRO A 607 -4.26 -14.99 10.55
CA PRO A 607 -5.00 -15.03 9.30
C PRO A 607 -4.43 -16.09 8.34
N VAL A 608 -5.30 -16.74 7.58
CA VAL A 608 -4.91 -17.54 6.40
C VAL A 608 -5.10 -16.73 5.13
N THR A 609 -4.05 -16.71 4.31
CA THR A 609 -4.03 -16.13 2.96
C THR A 609 -3.74 -17.22 1.92
N ASN A 610 -4.13 -16.97 0.66
CA ASN A 610 -3.75 -17.81 -0.47
C ASN A 610 -2.28 -17.55 -0.87
N ASP A 611 -1.79 -18.23 -1.91
CA ASP A 611 -0.43 -18.02 -2.44
C ASP A 611 -0.20 -16.60 -3.01
N TRP A 612 -1.28 -15.87 -3.32
CA TRP A 612 -1.29 -14.46 -3.77
C TRP A 612 -1.47 -13.47 -2.62
N THR A 613 -1.08 -13.89 -1.41
CA THR A 613 -0.95 -13.07 -0.21
C THR A 613 -2.22 -12.34 0.25
N ILE A 614 -3.41 -12.72 -0.25
CA ILE A 614 -4.69 -12.16 0.18
C ILE A 614 -5.53 -13.15 0.97
N THR A 615 -6.35 -12.64 1.90
CA THR A 615 -7.32 -13.45 2.65
C THR A 615 -8.45 -13.92 1.73
N ASN A 616 -9.17 -14.98 2.14
CA ASN A 616 -10.32 -15.50 1.41
C ASN A 616 -11.64 -14.94 1.98
N ASP A 617 -12.64 -15.79 2.22
CA ASP A 617 -13.91 -15.38 2.83
C ASP A 617 -13.73 -15.20 4.34
N THR A 618 -13.69 -13.94 4.78
CA THR A 618 -13.55 -13.55 6.20
C THR A 618 -14.90 -13.25 6.86
N ARG A 619 -16.00 -13.28 6.10
CA ARG A 619 -17.36 -13.04 6.60
C ARG A 619 -18.06 -14.35 6.98
N ASN A 620 -18.01 -15.36 6.10
CA ASN A 620 -18.78 -16.60 6.25
C ASN A 620 -17.93 -17.79 6.72
N GLN A 621 -16.62 -17.61 6.89
CA GLN A 621 -15.70 -18.63 7.39
C GLN A 621 -14.74 -18.01 8.42
N GLN A 622 -14.34 -18.81 9.40
CA GLN A 622 -13.35 -18.42 10.41
C GLN A 622 -11.93 -18.55 9.81
N THR A 623 -11.62 -17.75 8.78
CA THR A 623 -10.32 -17.71 8.09
C THR A 623 -9.27 -16.86 8.82
N SER A 624 -9.65 -16.26 9.95
CA SER A 624 -8.75 -15.63 10.92
C SER A 624 -9.29 -15.77 12.34
N LEU A 625 -8.40 -15.78 13.33
CA LEU A 625 -8.69 -15.64 14.75
C LEU A 625 -7.69 -14.70 15.41
N ASN A 626 -8.16 -13.84 16.30
CA ASN A 626 -7.34 -12.98 17.16
C ASN A 626 -7.49 -13.33 18.65
N ASN A 627 -6.71 -12.70 19.52
CA ASN A 627 -6.68 -12.97 20.96
C ASN A 627 -7.97 -12.64 21.73
N SER A 628 -8.88 -11.84 21.16
CA SER A 628 -10.22 -11.59 21.74
C SER A 628 -11.26 -12.65 21.31
N GLN A 629 -11.02 -13.31 20.17
CA GLN A 629 -11.91 -14.34 19.60
C GLN A 629 -11.50 -15.78 19.99
N ALA A 630 -10.23 -15.98 20.34
CA ALA A 630 -9.68 -17.29 20.69
C ALA A 630 -9.73 -17.56 22.20
N ILE A 631 -10.03 -18.80 22.58
CA ILE A 631 -10.00 -19.26 23.97
C ILE A 631 -8.54 -19.42 24.42
N LYS A 632 -8.17 -18.72 25.50
CA LYS A 632 -6.83 -18.75 26.10
C LYS A 632 -6.62 -20.04 26.91
N ASN A 633 -5.41 -20.59 26.88
CA ASN A 633 -5.02 -21.74 27.68
C ASN A 633 -4.74 -21.34 29.13
N ALA A 634 -4.73 -22.30 30.06
CA ALA A 634 -4.56 -22.04 31.49
C ALA A 634 -3.17 -21.48 31.88
N ASP A 635 -2.14 -21.72 31.05
CA ASP A 635 -0.79 -21.15 31.19
C ASP A 635 -0.64 -19.75 30.57
N GLY A 636 -1.66 -19.30 29.84
CA GLY A 636 -1.70 -18.02 29.14
C GLY A 636 -1.32 -18.06 27.67
N THR A 637 -0.91 -19.22 27.14
CA THR A 637 -0.72 -19.43 25.70
C THR A 637 -2.07 -19.56 24.97
N TYR A 638 -2.04 -19.67 23.64
CA TYR A 638 -3.21 -20.01 22.82
C TYR A 638 -2.85 -21.16 21.88
N THR A 639 -3.72 -22.16 21.82
CA THR A 639 -3.65 -23.22 20.80
C THR A 639 -4.62 -22.88 19.69
N ILE A 640 -4.09 -22.66 18.49
CA ILE A 640 -4.85 -22.36 17.26
C ILE A 640 -4.67 -23.55 16.31
N VAL A 641 -5.75 -24.04 15.72
CA VAL A 641 -5.73 -25.20 14.82
C VAL A 641 -6.03 -24.74 13.40
N VAL A 642 -5.05 -24.81 12.50
CA VAL A 642 -5.26 -24.48 11.08
C VAL A 642 -5.52 -25.75 10.28
N SER A 643 -6.68 -25.86 9.63
CA SER A 643 -7.02 -27.01 8.79
C SER A 643 -8.08 -26.70 7.75
N LYS A 644 -8.15 -27.54 6.71
CA LYS A 644 -9.14 -27.44 5.62
C LYS A 644 -10.55 -27.81 6.05
N ASN A 645 -10.68 -28.88 6.84
CA ASN A 645 -11.93 -29.38 7.40
C ASN A 645 -12.02 -29.01 8.88
N ASP A 646 -13.23 -28.80 9.40
CA ASP A 646 -13.47 -28.48 10.81
C ASP A 646 -12.93 -29.61 11.71
N PRO A 647 -11.97 -29.33 12.61
CA PRO A 647 -11.34 -30.32 13.48
C PRO A 647 -12.14 -30.62 14.75
N GLY A 648 -13.25 -29.92 15.00
CA GLY A 648 -14.05 -30.12 16.22
C GLY A 648 -13.66 -29.22 17.40
N VAL A 649 -13.04 -28.05 17.15
CA VAL A 649 -12.63 -27.12 18.22
C VAL A 649 -12.96 -25.65 17.94
N ALA A 650 -13.15 -24.87 19.01
CA ALA A 650 -13.42 -23.44 18.99
C ALA A 650 -12.36 -22.64 18.24
N ASN A 651 -11.07 -22.86 18.56
CA ASN A 651 -9.93 -22.11 18.03
C ASN A 651 -9.46 -22.61 16.64
N TRP A 652 -10.39 -23.06 15.81
CA TRP A 652 -10.11 -23.45 14.43
C TRP A 652 -9.95 -22.23 13.52
N VAL A 653 -8.87 -22.16 12.74
CA VAL A 653 -8.77 -21.28 11.58
C VAL A 653 -8.93 -22.13 10.31
N SER A 654 -10.02 -21.89 9.59
CA SER A 654 -10.29 -22.53 8.32
C SER A 654 -9.30 -22.04 7.26
N THR A 655 -8.77 -22.94 6.43
CA THR A 655 -7.96 -22.54 5.28
C THR A 655 -8.79 -22.03 4.08
N GLY A 656 -10.12 -21.89 4.21
CA GLY A 656 -10.98 -21.50 3.08
C GLY A 656 -11.12 -22.59 2.01
N GLY A 657 -10.87 -23.86 2.39
CA GLY A 657 -10.82 -25.00 1.47
C GLY A 657 -9.46 -25.21 0.79
N LEU A 658 -8.42 -24.45 1.15
CA LEU A 658 -7.06 -24.59 0.62
C LEU A 658 -6.30 -25.77 1.25
N ASN A 659 -5.52 -26.48 0.44
CA ASN A 659 -4.49 -27.41 0.91
C ASN A 659 -3.10 -26.76 1.00
N GLN A 660 -2.91 -25.64 0.29
CA GLN A 660 -1.69 -24.86 0.20
C GLN A 660 -2.02 -23.38 0.33
N GLY A 661 -1.20 -22.63 1.05
CA GLY A 661 -1.36 -21.18 1.21
C GLY A 661 -0.34 -20.61 2.18
N THR A 662 -0.59 -19.38 2.64
CA THR A 662 0.32 -18.61 3.47
C THR A 662 -0.34 -18.14 4.77
N ILE A 663 0.48 -17.86 5.79
CA ILE A 663 0.07 -17.32 7.09
C ILE A 663 1.05 -16.20 7.45
N SER A 664 0.51 -15.04 7.81
CA SER A 664 1.29 -13.92 8.33
C SER A 664 0.63 -13.39 9.59
N MET A 665 1.09 -13.92 10.72
CA MET A 665 0.66 -13.48 12.04
C MET A 665 1.22 -12.10 12.34
N ARG A 666 0.40 -11.28 13.00
CA ARG A 666 0.81 -9.99 13.56
C ARG A 666 0.71 -10.04 15.07
N PHE A 667 1.65 -9.39 15.74
CA PHE A 667 1.58 -9.02 17.15
C PHE A 667 1.69 -7.50 17.21
N GLN A 668 0.75 -6.83 17.88
CA GLN A 668 0.68 -5.37 17.99
C GLN A 668 0.58 -4.95 19.46
N GLY A 669 0.96 -3.71 19.76
CA GLY A 669 1.09 -3.24 21.14
C GLY A 669 2.28 -3.88 21.85
N VAL A 670 3.35 -4.18 21.12
CA VAL A 670 4.59 -4.70 21.68
C VAL A 670 5.50 -3.51 22.02
N ASP A 671 5.89 -3.37 23.29
CA ASP A 671 6.98 -2.49 23.68
C ASP A 671 8.31 -3.06 23.13
N PRO A 672 9.04 -2.34 22.25
CA PRO A 672 10.30 -2.82 21.69
C PRO A 672 11.41 -3.10 22.71
N ASP A 673 11.32 -2.50 23.90
CA ASP A 673 12.28 -2.67 25.00
C ASP A 673 11.83 -3.76 26.01
N ALA A 674 10.64 -4.35 25.84
CA ALA A 674 10.12 -5.37 26.74
C ALA A 674 10.88 -6.71 26.65
N PRO A 675 11.16 -7.38 27.79
CA PRO A 675 11.87 -8.66 27.78
C PRO A 675 10.99 -9.83 27.33
N ASN A 676 9.67 -9.74 27.49
CA ASN A 676 8.72 -10.82 27.26
C ASN A 676 8.16 -10.76 25.82
N ASN A 677 9.00 -11.15 24.87
CA ASN A 677 8.64 -11.15 23.46
C ASN A 677 7.71 -12.33 23.11
N PRO A 678 6.73 -12.14 22.20
CA PRO A 678 5.87 -13.23 21.74
C PRO A 678 6.67 -14.34 21.07
N THR A 679 6.18 -15.59 21.18
CA THR A 679 6.78 -16.75 20.52
C THR A 679 5.72 -17.60 19.81
N VAL A 680 6.16 -18.30 18.76
CA VAL A 680 5.28 -19.15 17.94
C VAL A 680 5.95 -20.50 17.72
N THR A 681 5.22 -21.59 17.92
CA THR A 681 5.68 -22.93 17.52
C THR A 681 4.60 -23.66 16.74
N THR A 682 4.99 -24.54 15.81
CA THR A 682 4.05 -25.29 14.98
C THR A 682 4.35 -26.79 14.98
N ARG A 683 3.29 -27.60 14.86
CA ARG A 683 3.38 -29.04 14.55
C ARG A 683 2.22 -29.46 13.65
N VAL A 684 2.47 -30.38 12.71
CA VAL A 684 1.43 -31.00 11.89
C VAL A 684 0.99 -32.31 12.54
N VAL A 685 -0.32 -32.52 12.64
CA VAL A 685 -0.98 -33.67 13.26
C VAL A 685 -2.11 -34.17 12.36
N LYS A 686 -2.68 -35.35 12.63
CA LYS A 686 -3.93 -35.78 12.00
C LYS A 686 -5.12 -35.07 12.63
N LEU A 687 -6.17 -34.81 11.85
CA LEU A 687 -7.42 -34.23 12.37
C LEU A 687 -8.00 -35.04 13.54
N SER A 688 -7.90 -36.37 13.49
CA SER A 688 -8.32 -37.28 14.57
C SER A 688 -7.51 -37.18 15.86
N GLU A 689 -6.38 -36.45 15.87
CA GLU A 689 -5.53 -36.26 17.05
C GLU A 689 -5.84 -34.93 17.76
N VAL A 690 -6.56 -33.99 17.11
CA VAL A 690 -6.81 -32.64 17.62
C VAL A 690 -7.63 -32.65 18.91
N GLU A 691 -8.69 -33.46 18.99
CA GLU A 691 -9.50 -33.61 20.21
C GLU A 691 -8.63 -34.06 21.40
N GLY A 692 -7.72 -35.01 21.18
CA GLY A 692 -6.78 -35.49 22.20
C GLY A 692 -5.81 -34.40 22.67
N ILE A 693 -5.31 -33.58 21.74
CA ILE A 693 -4.37 -32.48 22.04
C ILE A 693 -4.99 -31.43 22.98
N VAL A 694 -6.27 -31.12 22.84
CA VAL A 694 -6.96 -30.15 23.71
C VAL A 694 -7.61 -30.76 24.95
N SER A 695 -7.78 -32.09 25.02
CA SER A 695 -8.46 -32.78 26.13
C SER A 695 -7.54 -33.59 27.06
N ASP A 696 -6.32 -33.94 26.66
CA ASP A 696 -5.35 -34.62 27.51
C ASP A 696 -4.65 -33.61 28.44
N PRO A 697 -4.81 -33.68 29.79
CA PRO A 697 -4.16 -32.77 30.73
C PRO A 697 -2.63 -32.82 30.76
N SER A 698 -2.00 -33.71 29.98
CA SER A 698 -0.55 -33.83 29.83
C SER A 698 0.03 -33.24 28.54
N ASP A 699 -0.79 -32.87 27.55
CA ASP A 699 -0.30 -32.08 26.40
C ASP A 699 -0.19 -30.60 26.80
N PRO A 700 0.89 -29.88 26.42
CA PRO A 700 1.02 -28.44 26.69
C PRO A 700 -0.09 -27.57 26.07
N ASN A 701 -0.92 -28.11 25.17
CA ASN A 701 -2.05 -27.42 24.55
C ASN A 701 -3.40 -27.75 25.20
N TYR A 702 -3.40 -28.36 26.40
CA TYR A 702 -4.61 -28.73 27.13
C TYR A 702 -5.54 -27.52 27.35
N ASN A 703 -6.73 -27.59 26.75
CA ASN A 703 -7.79 -26.61 26.89
C ASN A 703 -9.15 -27.21 26.51
N PRO A 704 -9.83 -27.92 27.43
CA PRO A 704 -11.07 -28.62 27.12
C PRO A 704 -12.25 -27.67 26.85
N GLU A 705 -12.14 -26.38 27.18
CA GLU A 705 -13.16 -25.37 26.82
C GLU A 705 -13.28 -25.23 25.31
N GLN A 706 -12.22 -25.52 24.53
CA GLN A 706 -12.29 -25.52 23.07
C GLN A 706 -13.25 -26.57 22.49
N LEU A 707 -13.62 -27.61 23.25
CA LEU A 707 -14.61 -28.61 22.84
C LEU A 707 -16.06 -28.15 23.10
N ASN A 708 -16.25 -27.05 23.84
CA ASN A 708 -17.55 -26.44 24.12
C ASN A 708 -17.78 -25.24 23.19
N TYR A 709 -18.10 -25.52 21.93
CA TYR A 709 -18.28 -24.51 20.88
C TYR A 709 -19.57 -24.75 20.08
N ASP A 710 -20.12 -23.66 19.53
CA ASP A 710 -21.17 -23.70 18.52
C ASP A 710 -20.63 -23.02 17.26
N ARG A 711 -20.40 -23.80 16.19
CA ARG A 711 -19.85 -23.27 14.93
C ARG A 711 -20.80 -22.30 14.24
N ASP A 712 -22.10 -22.59 14.26
CA ASP A 712 -23.11 -21.77 13.59
C ASP A 712 -23.23 -20.42 14.32
N GLN A 713 -23.15 -20.41 15.65
CA GLN A 713 -23.06 -19.18 16.45
C GLN A 713 -21.79 -18.37 16.11
N GLN A 714 -20.60 -18.99 16.11
CA GLN A 714 -19.35 -18.31 15.77
C GLN A 714 -19.35 -17.68 14.37
N ILE A 715 -20.00 -18.33 13.39
CA ILE A 715 -20.16 -17.77 12.05
C ILE A 715 -21.22 -16.65 12.04
N ALA A 716 -22.33 -16.79 12.75
CA ALA A 716 -23.35 -15.75 12.85
C ALA A 716 -22.83 -14.46 13.52
N GLU A 717 -22.06 -14.59 14.60
CA GLU A 717 -21.40 -13.47 15.29
C GLU A 717 -20.34 -12.80 14.40
N ARG A 718 -19.59 -13.58 13.62
CA ARG A 718 -18.62 -13.05 12.65
C ARG A 718 -19.31 -12.30 11.52
N GLN A 719 -20.43 -12.82 10.99
CA GLN A 719 -21.24 -12.16 9.98
C GLN A 719 -21.82 -10.83 10.51
N ALA A 720 -22.39 -10.83 11.72
CA ALA A 720 -22.95 -9.63 12.34
C ALA A 720 -21.88 -8.53 12.56
N GLY A 721 -20.71 -8.90 13.10
CA GLY A 721 -19.59 -7.98 13.28
C GLY A 721 -18.99 -7.47 11.97
N TYR A 722 -18.91 -8.32 10.93
CA TYR A 722 -18.49 -7.90 9.59
C TYR A 722 -19.48 -6.91 8.97
N ASP A 723 -20.79 -7.20 9.05
CA ASP A 723 -21.82 -6.38 8.44
C ASP A 723 -21.89 -4.98 9.07
N ARG A 724 -21.64 -4.82 10.37
CA ARG A 724 -21.51 -3.51 11.03
C ARG A 724 -20.47 -2.59 10.38
N ARG A 725 -19.46 -3.15 9.71
CA ARG A 725 -18.40 -2.38 9.02
C ARG A 725 -18.77 -2.02 7.60
N TYR A 726 -19.38 -2.95 6.87
CA TYR A 726 -19.50 -2.88 5.41
C TYR A 726 -20.94 -2.85 4.89
N THR A 727 -21.90 -3.44 5.60
CA THR A 727 -23.21 -3.79 5.06
C THR A 727 -24.30 -2.98 5.74
N VAL A 728 -24.81 -1.97 5.04
CA VAL A 728 -26.01 -1.19 5.42
C VAL A 728 -26.92 -1.12 4.22
#